data_AF-A0A7X9ZZG6-F1
#
_entry.id   AF-A0A7X9ZZG6-F1
#
_cell.length_a   1.000
_cell.length_b   1.000
_cell.length_c   1.000
_cell.angle_alpha   90.00
_cell.angle_beta   90.00
_cell.angle_gamma   90.00
#
_symmetry.space_group_name_H-M   'P 1'
#
loop_
_entity.id
_entity.type
_entity.pdbx_description
1 polymer ?
#
loop_
_entity_poly.entity_id
_entity_poly.type
_entity_poly.pdbx_seq_one_letter_code
_entity_poly.pdbx_strand_id
1 'polypeptide(L)'
;DFGNGYPKRDYVRQMWESDFDFLTRIWREWGLYYLFDGMTLVLCDSPASHRQQDHAYDRVRYRAVGSRNVEEEHIYRLEMSRRITSGKVRLADYDYTRPGASLEGEFASYSDSAHDDIGQRGWGEYAQPLAGAGGLSGERNNYEDEARHLASVRVDAMRCRGRRLKGRGNLRGLTTGKTFWLEEHPQREINAEYLVVSTTLDIRNAAQSTESPSLNPRDTDDDDSRDCITDFVLQPANTFFRNRPKKKPHCASETAIVVAPPNQPLWVDGYARVKVRFVWDRESAKDEHASCWLRVSSPWQGNGFGAIWLPRTGQEVTIGYHEGDPDKPYVSDRMVNAWNQPPWKLPDNQALSGMLSRDLAGSRSSHLVLDDTPGQLQTQLASDHAQSRLVLGYNTRIVREAGRQQARGIGWELATDAWGVARAGQGMLITTDARDGASAPAKDMGETVARLSQARDIHERVAGLARQHEAQEARTDQRDVSKAIRAQNDAIRGSVANAERPFPELRRPDMVLASAAGIGLAAAESAHVASGEHIALTAGGHVSVAAVKALLASAVDGVRVFAQNLGIRLKAASGKVQIEAQRDDVEVIAQRVVNIISRTGSINLMASREIVFHAGSTRVVIDAQGYRVYTEGEHLVHAASHREFEPAAWPVSMPVTTAKPGRLAAHHVLIEHDSGYALANQPYRITLDDGQVISGVTNALGETRVVSSNVPVFATVELLAASEPDKVIALSKGVVIREAEQPFFAGDVPNAEKRSTTVAGKTVDTPSLRATTENKAPEFVSCDPMNFGLRFYHFIDGANGADAPAGMSMRKDVEYPVTKVYTAAIKAALKGIDWAGVGWPLSVESIEMIQNAVKQPLYNALRTGPFGLFGGNSSIPENGDVMPKIMVVNSDRAEQYDLRQDVSAAFMGRDWLIVVNAREIARIIEARHESDLLGNRLRALADTLYHEARHCQQYFWMLSLLQHFPDDYKDLSGIQQVYTSVMFENAFIAAGNTPLPDDPRVHIGLHRMLVFHYYWLISYMQKKPGWEYVMRDISLAEKKVYELLKVSPEAAQKMAQFETGYRSQLHEEDAYACAEVVQAYWQNPRDPLVRNPGTCTAQYADALRAVGARS
;
A
#
# COMPACT_ATOMS: atom_id res chain seq x y z
N ASP A 1 -44.71 29.06 28.71
CA ASP A 1 -43.96 30.31 28.87
C ASP A 1 -42.49 30.02 28.98
N PHE A 2 -41.64 30.76 28.26
CA PHE A 2 -40.21 30.74 28.50
C PHE A 2 -39.91 31.61 29.72
N GLY A 3 -39.95 31.03 30.92
CA GLY A 3 -39.76 31.78 32.18
C GLY A 3 -38.41 32.51 32.32
N ASN A 4 -37.44 32.17 31.46
CA ASN A 4 -36.12 32.79 31.38
C ASN A 4 -35.94 33.70 30.14
N GLY A 5 -37.03 34.04 29.43
CA GLY A 5 -37.01 34.85 28.21
C GLY A 5 -36.89 34.04 26.90
N TYR A 6 -37.07 34.73 25.76
CA TYR A 6 -37.04 34.11 24.43
C TYR A 6 -35.65 33.53 24.08
N PRO A 7 -35.59 32.37 23.39
CA PRO A 7 -34.33 31.66 23.16
C PRO A 7 -33.43 32.36 22.14
N LYS A 8 -32.12 32.22 22.34
CA LYS A 8 -31.08 32.73 21.44
C LYS A 8 -31.02 31.87 20.16
N ARG A 9 -30.88 32.53 19.00
CA ARG A 9 -30.68 31.89 17.70
C ARG A 9 -29.21 31.78 17.33
N ASP A 10 -28.87 30.76 16.53
CA ASP A 10 -27.56 30.59 15.88
C ASP A 10 -27.27 31.73 14.89
N TYR A 11 -28.27 32.08 14.08
CA TYR A 11 -28.22 33.12 13.05
C TYR A 11 -29.63 33.65 12.76
N VAL A 12 -29.77 34.95 12.56
CA VAL A 12 -30.99 35.60 12.03
C VAL A 12 -30.56 36.75 11.15
N ARG A 13 -31.16 36.88 9.96
CA ARG A 13 -30.84 37.92 8.97
C ARG A 13 -32.05 38.80 8.67
N GLN A 14 -31.80 40.10 8.63
CA GLN A 14 -32.67 41.09 7.99
C GLN A 14 -32.37 41.09 6.47
N MET A 15 -33.38 40.81 5.64
CA MET A 15 -33.17 40.50 4.21
C MET A 15 -33.96 41.45 3.30
N TRP A 16 -33.31 42.53 2.85
CA TRP A 16 -33.89 43.58 1.99
C TRP A 16 -35.27 44.11 2.47
N GLU A 17 -35.49 44.08 3.78
CA GLU A 17 -36.73 44.49 4.46
C GLU A 17 -36.44 45.63 5.43
N SER A 18 -37.44 46.50 5.68
CA SER A 18 -37.28 47.61 6.63
C SER A 18 -37.12 47.10 8.07
N ASP A 19 -36.49 47.88 8.95
CA ASP A 19 -36.32 47.53 10.37
C ASP A 19 -37.68 47.26 11.04
N PHE A 20 -38.70 48.02 10.64
CA PHE A 20 -40.09 47.81 11.06
C PHE A 20 -40.67 46.49 10.53
N ASP A 21 -40.39 46.13 9.28
CA ASP A 21 -40.83 44.86 8.71
C ASP A 21 -40.14 43.66 9.38
N PHE A 22 -38.83 43.76 9.62
CA PHE A 22 -37.98 42.79 10.31
C PHE A 22 -38.45 42.53 11.74
N LEU A 23 -38.57 43.59 12.56
CA LEU A 23 -39.09 43.50 13.91
C LEU A 23 -40.53 42.99 13.91
N THR A 24 -41.39 43.48 13.02
CA THR A 24 -42.77 42.98 12.88
C THR A 24 -42.81 41.51 12.44
N ARG A 25 -41.83 41.01 11.68
CA ARG A 25 -41.74 39.60 11.29
C ARG A 25 -41.36 38.76 12.51
N ILE A 26 -40.24 39.06 13.17
CA ILE A 26 -39.73 38.33 14.33
C ILE A 26 -40.75 38.34 15.48
N TRP A 27 -41.35 39.49 15.79
CA TRP A 27 -42.38 39.58 16.83
C TRP A 27 -43.54 38.63 16.51
N ARG A 28 -44.07 38.65 15.28
CA ARG A 28 -45.20 37.81 14.89
C ARG A 28 -44.87 36.32 14.79
N GLU A 29 -43.62 35.97 14.48
CA GLU A 29 -43.10 34.60 14.53
C GLU A 29 -43.17 34.03 15.96
N TRP A 30 -42.68 34.80 16.94
CA TRP A 30 -42.70 34.46 18.37
C TRP A 30 -44.04 34.72 19.08
N GLY A 31 -45.02 35.26 18.36
CA GLY A 31 -46.36 35.59 18.85
C GLY A 31 -46.50 36.95 19.53
N LEU A 32 -45.40 37.68 19.68
CA LEU A 32 -45.40 39.08 20.13
C LEU A 32 -46.22 39.97 19.19
N TYR A 33 -46.83 40.98 19.77
CA TYR A 33 -47.47 42.10 19.10
C TYR A 33 -47.20 43.37 19.90
N TYR A 34 -47.65 44.52 19.41
CA TYR A 34 -47.54 45.78 20.14
C TYR A 34 -48.87 46.53 20.16
N LEU A 35 -48.98 47.42 21.15
CA LEU A 35 -50.00 48.46 21.27
C LEU A 35 -49.29 49.80 21.58
N PHE A 36 -50.04 50.90 21.53
CA PHE A 36 -49.56 52.21 21.96
C PHE A 36 -50.28 52.64 23.25
N ASP A 37 -49.50 52.94 24.29
CA ASP A 37 -49.96 53.55 25.54
C ASP A 37 -49.54 55.03 25.52
N GLY A 38 -50.43 55.87 25.03
CA GLY A 38 -50.10 57.24 24.61
C GLY A 38 -49.10 57.23 23.45
N MET A 39 -47.89 57.74 23.69
CA MET A 39 -46.77 57.71 22.73
C MET A 39 -45.83 56.50 22.91
N THR A 40 -46.07 55.65 23.91
CA THR A 40 -45.19 54.51 24.23
C THR A 40 -45.60 53.28 23.46
N LEU A 41 -44.71 52.69 22.66
CA LEU A 41 -44.91 51.36 22.08
C LEU A 41 -44.68 50.31 23.18
N VAL A 42 -45.72 49.55 23.50
CA VAL A 42 -45.67 48.44 24.48
C VAL A 42 -45.68 47.12 23.73
N LEU A 43 -44.67 46.27 23.96
CA LEU A 43 -44.65 44.89 23.48
C LEU A 43 -45.48 43.99 24.40
N CYS A 44 -46.23 43.07 23.80
CA CYS A 44 -47.21 42.24 24.49
C CYS A 44 -47.11 40.78 24.04
N ASP A 45 -47.19 39.85 24.99
CA ASP A 45 -46.98 38.41 24.80
C ASP A 45 -48.14 37.53 25.28
N SER A 46 -49.11 38.11 26.00
CA SER A 46 -50.15 37.38 26.74
C SER A 46 -51.40 38.24 26.96
N PRO A 47 -52.54 37.66 27.36
CA PRO A 47 -53.70 38.46 27.77
C PRO A 47 -53.41 39.39 28.96
N ALA A 48 -52.50 38.97 29.86
CA ALA A 48 -52.06 39.76 31.00
C ALA A 48 -51.21 40.99 30.62
N SER A 49 -50.79 41.12 29.35
CA SER A 49 -50.17 42.35 28.83
C SER A 49 -51.19 43.51 28.68
N HIS A 50 -52.49 43.22 28.66
CA HIS A 50 -53.55 44.22 28.54
C HIS A 50 -53.90 44.83 29.90
N ARG A 51 -54.17 46.14 29.93
CA ARG A 51 -54.79 46.82 31.07
C ARG A 51 -56.29 46.98 30.82
N GLN A 52 -57.09 47.06 31.88
CA GLN A 52 -58.48 47.50 31.77
C GLN A 52 -58.55 48.96 31.27
N GLN A 53 -59.66 49.35 30.63
CA GLN A 53 -59.98 50.75 30.36
C GLN A 53 -60.01 51.55 31.67
N ASP A 54 -59.83 52.85 31.56
CA ASP A 54 -59.96 53.76 32.69
C ASP A 54 -61.44 53.83 33.13
N HIS A 55 -61.72 54.19 34.39
CA HIS A 55 -63.06 54.05 35.04
C HIS A 55 -64.27 54.63 34.27
N ALA A 56 -64.07 55.51 33.27
CA ALA A 56 -65.16 55.96 32.40
C ALA A 56 -65.65 54.89 31.39
N TYR A 57 -64.87 53.85 31.12
CA TYR A 57 -65.15 52.78 30.15
C TYR A 57 -64.77 51.38 30.66
N ASP A 58 -64.50 51.21 31.96
CA ASP A 58 -64.14 49.91 32.55
C ASP A 58 -65.28 48.87 32.42
N ARG A 59 -66.51 49.38 32.40
CA ARG A 59 -67.77 48.71 32.07
C ARG A 59 -68.52 49.56 31.03
N VAL A 60 -69.06 48.94 29.98
CA VAL A 60 -69.79 49.66 28.91
C VAL A 60 -71.11 48.95 28.59
N ARG A 61 -72.20 49.73 28.52
CA ARG A 61 -73.55 49.23 28.26
C ARG A 61 -73.87 49.14 26.77
N TYR A 62 -74.68 48.13 26.42
CA TYR A 62 -75.37 48.04 25.14
C TYR A 62 -76.80 48.60 25.26
N ARG A 63 -77.19 49.53 24.39
CA ARG A 63 -78.55 50.05 24.28
C ARG A 63 -78.93 50.21 22.80
N ALA A 64 -79.90 49.44 22.31
CA ALA A 64 -80.27 49.47 20.90
C ALA A 64 -80.87 50.82 20.45
N VAL A 65 -80.62 51.17 19.18
CA VAL A 65 -81.20 52.32 18.48
C VAL A 65 -82.74 52.30 18.60
N GLY A 66 -83.34 53.46 18.87
CA GLY A 66 -84.77 53.60 19.18
C GLY A 66 -85.11 53.68 20.68
N SER A 67 -84.13 53.50 21.57
CA SER A 67 -84.28 53.87 22.98
C SER A 67 -84.19 55.40 23.14
N ARG A 68 -85.23 56.02 23.71
CA ARG A 68 -85.38 57.50 23.78
C ARG A 68 -84.23 58.16 24.56
N ASN A 69 -83.64 59.19 23.95
CA ASN A 69 -82.74 60.21 24.52
C ASN A 69 -81.82 59.69 25.65
N VAL A 70 -80.77 58.98 25.26
CA VAL A 70 -79.67 58.59 26.15
C VAL A 70 -78.48 59.52 25.89
N GLU A 71 -78.21 60.43 26.83
CA GLU A 71 -77.01 61.29 26.80
C GLU A 71 -75.73 60.54 27.24
N GLU A 72 -75.86 59.34 27.82
CA GLU A 72 -74.74 58.45 28.15
C GLU A 72 -74.01 57.95 26.89
N GLU A 73 -72.70 57.73 27.00
CA GLU A 73 -71.94 57.00 25.98
C GLU A 73 -72.23 55.49 26.07
N HIS A 74 -72.60 54.87 24.96
CA HIS A 74 -73.04 53.48 24.90
C HIS A 74 -72.77 52.82 23.55
N ILE A 75 -72.90 51.49 23.50
CA ILE A 75 -72.85 50.70 22.27
C ILE A 75 -74.27 50.55 21.74
N TYR A 76 -74.56 51.04 20.53
CA TYR A 76 -75.90 50.98 19.94
C TYR A 76 -76.05 49.95 18.81
N ARG A 77 -74.93 49.42 18.29
CA ARG A 77 -74.89 48.30 17.34
C ARG A 77 -73.77 47.35 17.70
N LEU A 78 -74.03 46.04 17.70
CA LEU A 78 -73.04 45.01 17.98
C LEU A 78 -73.35 43.73 17.16
N GLU A 79 -72.37 43.25 16.42
CA GLU A 79 -72.47 42.12 15.49
C GLU A 79 -71.43 41.05 15.86
N MET A 80 -71.88 39.88 16.33
CA MET A 80 -70.98 38.74 16.55
C MET A 80 -70.74 37.98 15.24
N SER A 81 -69.47 37.89 14.84
CA SER A 81 -69.01 37.02 13.75
C SER A 81 -68.26 35.81 14.31
N ARG A 82 -68.53 34.64 13.71
CA ARG A 82 -67.78 33.39 13.93
C ARG A 82 -67.20 32.90 12.61
N ARG A 83 -66.03 32.27 12.63
CA ARG A 83 -65.34 31.72 11.45
C ARG A 83 -64.65 30.41 11.79
N ILE A 84 -64.77 29.41 10.93
CA ILE A 84 -64.01 28.14 11.05
C ILE A 84 -62.52 28.44 10.91
N THR A 85 -61.72 27.92 11.84
CA THR A 85 -60.27 28.13 11.94
C THR A 85 -59.59 26.84 12.37
N SER A 86 -58.41 26.54 11.84
CA SER A 86 -57.63 25.37 12.26
C SER A 86 -57.28 25.43 13.75
N GLY A 87 -57.81 24.48 14.53
CA GLY A 87 -57.45 24.30 15.95
C GLY A 87 -56.14 23.53 16.18
N LYS A 88 -55.49 23.03 15.12
CA LYS A 88 -54.29 22.19 15.24
C LYS A 88 -53.21 22.59 14.24
N VAL A 89 -51.96 22.66 14.69
CA VAL A 89 -50.77 22.89 13.85
C VAL A 89 -49.70 21.89 14.25
N ARG A 90 -49.13 21.20 13.26
CA ARG A 90 -47.91 20.41 13.40
C ARG A 90 -46.78 21.05 12.58
N LEU A 91 -45.61 21.13 13.18
CA LEU A 91 -44.38 21.64 12.58
C LEU A 91 -43.37 20.51 12.43
N ALA A 92 -42.47 20.66 11.47
CA ALA A 92 -41.28 19.83 11.29
C ALA A 92 -40.07 20.74 11.01
N ASP A 93 -38.87 20.25 11.28
CA ASP A 93 -37.61 20.89 10.90
C ASP A 93 -36.48 19.86 10.74
N TYR A 94 -35.27 20.29 10.36
CA TYR A 94 -34.13 19.38 10.15
C TYR A 94 -32.80 19.93 10.70
N ASP A 95 -32.17 19.16 11.60
CA ASP A 95 -30.82 19.42 12.14
C ASP A 95 -29.83 18.42 11.54
N TYR A 96 -28.94 18.89 10.66
CA TYR A 96 -27.92 18.04 10.04
C TYR A 96 -26.84 17.52 11.02
N THR A 97 -26.75 18.07 12.23
CA THR A 97 -25.89 17.55 13.30
C THR A 97 -26.57 16.43 14.11
N ARG A 98 -27.89 16.25 13.92
CA ARG A 98 -28.71 15.18 14.52
C ARG A 98 -29.69 14.61 13.46
N PRO A 99 -29.21 14.07 12.33
CA PRO A 99 -30.05 13.77 11.16
C PRO A 99 -31.10 12.67 11.37
N GLY A 100 -31.00 11.89 12.45
CA GLY A 100 -32.00 10.90 12.87
C GLY A 100 -32.94 11.37 13.99
N ALA A 101 -32.89 12.63 14.42
CA ALA A 101 -33.78 13.16 15.45
C ALA A 101 -35.18 13.46 14.89
N SER A 102 -36.22 13.04 15.62
CA SER A 102 -37.62 13.27 15.26
C SER A 102 -38.06 14.70 15.62
N LEU A 103 -37.60 15.68 14.84
CA LEU A 103 -37.91 17.11 15.03
C LEU A 103 -39.33 17.50 14.56
N GLU A 104 -40.36 16.68 14.81
CA GLU A 104 -41.77 17.09 14.72
C GLU A 104 -42.24 17.69 16.05
N GLY A 105 -43.03 18.77 16.00
CA GLY A 105 -43.72 19.32 17.16
C GLY A 105 -45.16 19.67 16.83
N GLU A 106 -46.07 19.59 17.81
CA GLU A 106 -47.50 19.79 17.59
C GLU A 106 -48.14 20.62 18.71
N PHE A 107 -49.08 21.48 18.34
CA PHE A 107 -50.01 22.09 19.28
C PHE A 107 -51.44 21.97 18.78
N ALA A 108 -52.36 21.70 19.72
CA ALA A 108 -53.78 21.59 19.48
C ALA A 108 -54.56 22.37 20.55
N SER A 109 -55.51 23.17 20.10
CA SER A 109 -56.54 23.82 20.90
C SER A 109 -57.80 23.86 20.05
N TYR A 110 -58.79 23.04 20.40
CA TYR A 110 -60.10 23.00 19.76
C TYR A 110 -61.16 22.60 20.78
N SER A 111 -62.44 22.89 20.49
CA SER A 111 -63.57 22.32 21.21
C SER A 111 -64.07 21.05 20.53
N ASP A 112 -64.92 20.27 21.19
CA ASP A 112 -65.59 19.07 20.63
C ASP A 112 -66.65 19.40 19.55
N SER A 113 -66.48 20.53 18.87
CA SER A 113 -67.34 21.02 17.78
C SER A 113 -66.86 20.45 16.45
N ALA A 114 -67.78 19.96 15.63
CA ALA A 114 -67.46 19.38 14.33
C ALA A 114 -66.59 20.34 13.49
N HIS A 115 -65.44 19.83 13.02
CA HIS A 115 -64.47 20.54 12.20
C HIS A 115 -63.67 21.69 12.86
N ASP A 116 -63.64 21.81 14.21
CA ASP A 116 -62.69 22.72 14.90
C ASP A 116 -61.27 22.12 15.00
N ASP A 117 -61.12 20.81 14.76
CA ASP A 117 -59.89 20.02 14.86
C ASP A 117 -58.95 20.11 13.63
N ILE A 118 -59.37 20.79 12.56
CA ILE A 118 -58.68 20.83 11.26
C ILE A 118 -57.20 21.20 11.44
N GLY A 119 -56.31 20.26 11.11
CA GLY A 119 -54.86 20.41 11.22
C GLY A 119 -54.20 21.12 10.03
N GLN A 120 -53.16 21.91 10.30
CA GLN A 120 -52.19 22.37 9.30
C GLN A 120 -50.79 21.78 9.55
N ARG A 121 -50.00 21.62 8.48
CA ARG A 121 -48.59 21.21 8.51
C ARG A 121 -47.71 22.26 7.85
N GLY A 122 -46.45 22.41 8.30
CA GLY A 122 -45.46 23.28 7.66
C GLY A 122 -44.11 23.28 8.39
N TRP A 123 -43.13 24.03 7.86
CA TRP A 123 -41.80 24.15 8.46
C TRP A 123 -41.82 24.99 9.75
N GLY A 124 -40.99 24.58 10.71
CA GLY A 124 -40.95 25.09 12.06
C GLY A 124 -39.95 26.20 12.33
N GLU A 125 -38.74 26.10 11.74
CA GLU A 125 -37.65 27.08 11.88
C GLU A 125 -37.16 27.22 13.34
N TYR A 126 -36.96 26.09 14.01
CA TYR A 126 -36.43 25.96 15.37
C TYR A 126 -35.15 25.12 15.47
N ALA A 127 -34.72 24.42 14.41
CA ALA A 127 -33.47 23.67 14.43
C ALA A 127 -32.25 24.63 14.57
N GLN A 128 -31.52 24.52 15.68
CA GLN A 128 -30.23 25.22 15.88
C GLN A 128 -29.07 24.20 15.74
N PRO A 129 -28.46 24.05 14.55
CA PRO A 129 -27.43 23.06 14.27
C PRO A 129 -26.03 23.48 14.75
N LEU A 130 -25.96 24.20 15.88
CA LEU A 130 -24.71 24.73 16.46
C LEU A 130 -23.89 25.53 15.44
N ALA A 131 -24.57 26.39 14.67
CA ALA A 131 -23.99 27.21 13.62
C ALA A 131 -23.58 28.62 14.08
N GLY A 132 -23.99 29.07 15.27
CA GLY A 132 -23.68 30.40 15.80
C GLY A 132 -22.21 30.59 16.17
N ALA A 133 -21.90 31.71 16.83
CA ALA A 133 -20.53 32.13 17.12
C ALA A 133 -19.67 31.07 17.84
N GLY A 134 -20.25 30.30 18.78
CA GLY A 134 -19.56 29.22 19.49
C GLY A 134 -19.33 27.94 18.67
N GLY A 135 -19.97 27.79 17.50
CA GLY A 135 -19.91 26.55 16.73
C GLY A 135 -20.26 25.33 17.59
N LEU A 136 -19.47 24.26 17.44
CA LEU A 136 -19.70 22.97 18.11
C LEU A 136 -19.50 22.96 19.64
N SER A 137 -19.01 24.05 20.24
CA SER A 137 -19.01 24.22 21.70
C SER A 137 -20.17 25.08 22.23
N GLY A 138 -21.11 25.47 21.36
CA GLY A 138 -22.34 26.13 21.76
C GLY A 138 -23.36 25.19 22.44
N GLU A 139 -24.24 25.76 23.26
CA GLU A 139 -25.37 25.05 23.84
C GLU A 139 -26.47 24.78 22.78
N ARG A 140 -27.11 23.62 22.87
CA ARG A 140 -28.25 23.27 22.00
C ARG A 140 -29.57 23.79 22.59
N ASN A 141 -30.51 24.14 21.71
CA ASN A 141 -31.82 24.60 22.12
C ASN A 141 -32.78 23.46 22.50
N ASN A 142 -33.80 23.76 23.32
CA ASN A 142 -34.92 22.84 23.53
C ASN A 142 -35.93 22.96 22.38
N TYR A 143 -35.69 22.17 21.33
CA TYR A 143 -36.54 22.14 20.14
C TYR A 143 -37.98 21.72 20.44
N GLU A 144 -38.27 20.99 21.52
CA GLU A 144 -39.62 20.52 21.83
C GLU A 144 -40.51 21.65 22.37
N ASP A 145 -39.98 22.46 23.30
CA ASP A 145 -40.65 23.67 23.80
C ASP A 145 -40.83 24.70 22.68
N GLU A 146 -39.81 24.93 21.87
CA GLU A 146 -39.88 25.85 20.74
C GLU A 146 -40.87 25.43 19.66
N ALA A 147 -40.83 24.16 19.24
CA ALA A 147 -41.77 23.66 18.23
C ALA A 147 -43.21 23.73 18.71
N ARG A 148 -43.45 23.45 20.01
CA ARG A 148 -44.77 23.58 20.65
C ARG A 148 -45.22 25.03 20.76
N HIS A 149 -44.33 25.97 21.09
CA HIS A 149 -44.64 27.41 21.15
C HIS A 149 -44.91 28.01 19.76
N LEU A 150 -44.08 27.71 18.77
CA LEU A 150 -44.27 28.20 17.41
C LEU A 150 -45.52 27.57 16.75
N ALA A 151 -45.91 26.36 17.16
CA ALA A 151 -47.20 25.77 16.79
C ALA A 151 -48.39 26.46 17.50
N SER A 152 -48.28 26.77 18.80
CA SER A 152 -49.36 27.44 19.53
C SER A 152 -49.61 28.87 19.04
N VAL A 153 -48.55 29.64 18.78
CA VAL A 153 -48.64 30.98 18.14
C VAL A 153 -49.39 30.91 16.81
N ARG A 154 -49.12 29.90 15.98
CA ARG A 154 -49.81 29.71 14.70
C ARG A 154 -51.29 29.34 14.90
N VAL A 155 -51.63 28.47 15.86
CA VAL A 155 -53.04 28.14 16.22
C VAL A 155 -53.77 29.38 16.74
N ASP A 156 -53.21 30.09 17.72
CA ASP A 156 -53.81 31.29 18.32
C ASP A 156 -54.04 32.41 17.29
N ALA A 157 -53.09 32.63 16.37
CA ALA A 157 -53.21 33.61 15.28
C ALA A 157 -54.33 33.28 14.28
N MET A 158 -54.88 32.06 14.34
CA MET A 158 -56.10 31.66 13.66
C MET A 158 -57.30 31.75 14.61
N ARG A 159 -57.28 31.06 15.76
CA ARG A 159 -58.41 31.00 16.73
C ARG A 159 -58.86 32.36 17.24
N CYS A 160 -57.95 33.31 17.45
CA CYS A 160 -58.31 34.67 17.85
C CYS A 160 -59.20 35.37 16.80
N ARG A 161 -59.19 34.93 15.53
CA ARG A 161 -60.05 35.41 14.44
C ARG A 161 -61.32 34.57 14.27
N GLY A 162 -61.45 33.46 15.00
CA GLY A 162 -62.59 32.54 14.96
C GLY A 162 -63.83 33.09 15.67
N ARG A 163 -63.67 34.01 16.64
CA ARG A 163 -64.76 34.78 17.27
C ARG A 163 -64.36 36.26 17.39
N ARG A 164 -65.05 37.13 16.65
CA ARG A 164 -64.85 38.60 16.65
C ARG A 164 -66.20 39.29 16.72
N LEU A 165 -66.34 40.31 17.56
CA LEU A 165 -67.51 41.18 17.52
C LEU A 165 -67.10 42.49 16.85
N LYS A 166 -67.97 43.06 16.00
CA LYS A 166 -67.87 44.45 15.53
C LYS A 166 -68.93 45.27 16.24
N GLY A 167 -68.62 46.48 16.69
CA GLY A 167 -69.62 47.35 17.28
C GLY A 167 -69.46 48.80 16.87
N ARG A 168 -70.55 49.56 17.05
CA ARG A 168 -70.60 51.02 16.86
C ARG A 168 -71.27 51.65 18.08
N GLY A 169 -70.71 52.76 18.54
CA GLY A 169 -71.16 53.51 19.72
C GLY A 169 -70.67 54.95 19.68
N ASN A 170 -71.16 55.80 20.58
CA ASN A 170 -70.72 57.19 20.77
C ASN A 170 -69.58 57.28 21.81
N LEU A 171 -68.58 56.39 21.71
CA LEU A 171 -67.57 56.12 22.75
C LEU A 171 -66.26 56.90 22.52
N ARG A 172 -66.10 58.07 23.14
CA ARG A 172 -64.99 59.01 22.87
C ARG A 172 -63.61 58.51 23.33
N GLY A 173 -63.53 57.86 24.49
CA GLY A 173 -62.26 57.41 25.10
C GLY A 173 -61.94 55.92 24.96
N LEU A 174 -62.70 55.15 24.16
CA LEU A 174 -62.47 53.71 24.01
C LEU A 174 -61.10 53.45 23.36
N THR A 175 -60.15 52.95 24.16
CA THR A 175 -58.75 52.83 23.74
C THR A 175 -58.46 51.41 23.21
N THR A 176 -57.84 51.31 22.04
CA THR A 176 -57.38 50.02 21.48
C THR A 176 -56.26 49.43 22.34
N GLY A 177 -56.30 48.12 22.59
CA GLY A 177 -55.31 47.40 23.39
C GLY A 177 -55.64 47.27 24.88
N LYS A 178 -56.69 47.98 25.37
CA LYS A 178 -57.25 47.85 26.72
C LYS A 178 -58.50 46.95 26.73
N THR A 179 -58.87 46.40 27.90
CA THR A 179 -60.07 45.55 28.09
C THR A 179 -61.22 46.27 28.82
N PHE A 180 -62.48 45.91 28.54
CA PHE A 180 -63.65 46.36 29.31
C PHE A 180 -64.70 45.27 29.47
N TRP A 181 -65.60 45.42 30.43
CA TRP A 181 -66.72 44.51 30.66
C TRP A 181 -68.01 45.00 29.97
N LEU A 182 -68.58 44.19 29.07
CA LEU A 182 -69.80 44.51 28.31
C LEU A 182 -71.07 44.13 29.08
N GLU A 183 -72.03 45.05 29.17
CA GLU A 183 -73.27 44.89 29.94
C GLU A 183 -74.54 45.20 29.14
N GLU A 184 -75.69 44.75 29.66
CA GLU A 184 -77.05 45.02 29.16
C GLU A 184 -77.34 44.51 27.72
N HIS A 185 -76.47 43.69 27.13
CA HIS A 185 -76.72 43.07 25.83
C HIS A 185 -77.76 41.93 25.93
N PRO A 186 -78.83 41.89 25.10
CA PRO A 186 -79.93 40.94 25.24
C PRO A 186 -79.54 39.45 25.23
N GLN A 187 -78.55 39.05 24.42
CA GLN A 187 -77.97 37.71 24.49
C GLN A 187 -76.97 37.65 25.65
N ARG A 188 -77.32 36.93 26.72
CA ARG A 188 -76.53 36.83 27.96
C ARG A 188 -75.05 36.46 27.72
N GLU A 189 -74.79 35.50 26.82
CA GLU A 189 -73.44 35.02 26.46
C GLU A 189 -72.46 36.09 25.93
N ILE A 190 -72.98 37.27 25.55
CA ILE A 190 -72.20 38.40 25.04
C ILE A 190 -71.87 39.41 26.16
N ASN A 191 -72.39 39.25 27.38
CA ASN A 191 -72.02 40.09 28.52
C ASN A 191 -70.81 39.46 29.23
N ALA A 192 -69.61 39.97 28.93
CA ALA A 192 -68.33 39.42 29.35
C ALA A 192 -67.21 40.48 29.21
N GLU A 193 -65.99 40.13 29.60
CA GLU A 193 -64.81 40.98 29.35
C GLU A 193 -64.31 40.86 27.89
N TYR A 194 -64.06 42.00 27.27
CA TYR A 194 -63.56 42.11 25.90
C TYR A 194 -62.32 43.01 25.80
N LEU A 195 -61.31 42.52 25.10
CA LEU A 195 -60.22 43.31 24.55
C LEU A 195 -60.70 44.13 23.36
N VAL A 196 -60.38 45.43 23.33
CA VAL A 196 -60.52 46.29 22.15
C VAL A 196 -59.34 46.06 21.20
N VAL A 197 -59.64 45.60 19.99
CA VAL A 197 -58.65 45.12 19.00
C VAL A 197 -58.29 46.19 17.97
N SER A 198 -59.27 47.04 17.66
CA SER A 198 -59.10 48.23 16.82
C SER A 198 -60.27 49.18 17.07
N THR A 199 -60.01 50.48 17.02
CA THR A 199 -61.00 51.56 17.05
C THR A 199 -60.81 52.46 15.83
N THR A 200 -61.88 53.09 15.38
CA THR A 200 -61.90 54.11 14.34
C THR A 200 -62.93 55.14 14.78
N LEU A 201 -62.49 56.40 14.89
CA LEU A 201 -63.19 57.45 15.60
C LEU A 201 -63.43 58.62 14.63
N ASP A 202 -64.68 58.81 14.23
CA ASP A 202 -65.15 59.97 13.47
C ASP A 202 -65.72 60.98 14.48
N ILE A 203 -65.07 62.15 14.60
CA ILE A 203 -65.55 63.26 15.43
C ILE A 203 -65.90 64.41 14.50
N ARG A 204 -67.16 64.82 14.55
CA ARG A 204 -67.71 65.92 13.75
C ARG A 204 -68.02 67.08 14.67
N ASN A 205 -67.65 68.28 14.25
CA ASN A 205 -67.95 69.49 15.00
C ASN A 205 -69.19 70.15 14.38
N ALA A 206 -70.31 70.20 15.11
CA ALA A 206 -71.50 70.90 14.67
C ALA A 206 -71.20 72.39 14.46
N ALA A 207 -71.33 72.85 13.21
CA ALA A 207 -70.98 74.23 12.85
C ALA A 207 -71.89 75.23 13.56
N GLN A 208 -71.29 76.21 14.24
CA GLN A 208 -72.04 77.28 14.92
C GLN A 208 -72.62 78.29 13.92
N SER A 209 -73.73 77.94 13.29
CA SER A 209 -74.60 78.86 12.55
C SER A 209 -76.02 78.79 13.12
N THR A 210 -76.38 79.80 13.91
CA THR A 210 -77.69 79.91 14.57
C THR A 210 -78.79 80.27 13.57
N GLU A 211 -79.70 79.35 13.22
CA GLU A 211 -81.08 79.71 12.82
C GLU A 211 -82.06 78.52 12.87
N SER A 212 -83.30 78.83 13.28
CA SER A 212 -84.56 78.05 13.39
C SER A 212 -84.65 76.52 13.17
N PRO A 213 -85.43 75.78 14.01
CA PRO A 213 -85.72 74.37 13.80
C PRO A 213 -86.70 74.14 12.62
N SER A 214 -86.21 73.56 11.52
CA SER A 214 -87.04 73.17 10.37
C SER A 214 -87.90 71.94 10.68
N LEU A 215 -89.23 72.12 10.71
CA LEU A 215 -90.23 71.07 10.95
C LEU A 215 -90.34 70.07 9.77
N ASN A 216 -89.45 69.08 9.69
CA ASN A 216 -89.55 67.95 8.75
C ASN A 216 -89.02 66.62 9.35
N PRO A 217 -89.85 65.83 10.08
CA PRO A 217 -89.40 64.63 10.79
C PRO A 217 -89.24 63.37 9.92
N ARG A 218 -88.73 63.49 8.67
CA ARG A 218 -88.97 62.44 7.66
C ARG A 218 -87.87 62.05 6.67
N ASP A 219 -86.77 62.79 6.56
CA ASP A 219 -85.69 62.53 5.58
C ASP A 219 -84.28 62.57 6.20
N THR A 220 -84.10 61.96 7.38
CA THR A 220 -82.79 61.74 8.00
C THR A 220 -82.65 60.30 8.47
N ASP A 221 -81.76 59.52 7.83
CA ASP A 221 -81.32 58.23 8.36
C ASP A 221 -80.52 58.45 9.66
N ASP A 222 -80.80 57.65 10.68
CA ASP A 222 -80.53 57.93 12.10
C ASP A 222 -79.08 57.65 12.55
N ASP A 223 -78.10 58.09 11.76
CA ASP A 223 -76.65 58.01 12.05
C ASP A 223 -75.90 59.33 11.82
N ASP A 224 -76.43 60.26 11.01
CA ASP A 224 -75.75 61.55 10.70
C ASP A 224 -75.95 62.63 11.78
N SER A 225 -76.65 62.30 12.86
CA SER A 225 -77.02 63.17 13.99
C SER A 225 -76.07 63.12 15.20
N ARG A 226 -74.95 62.39 15.11
CA ARG A 226 -74.01 62.13 16.22
C ARG A 226 -72.67 62.83 16.00
N ASP A 227 -72.29 63.71 16.92
CA ASP A 227 -70.98 64.41 16.91
C ASP A 227 -69.76 63.47 17.06
N CYS A 228 -69.99 62.23 17.51
CA CYS A 228 -68.94 61.22 17.70
C CYS A 228 -69.46 59.83 17.34
N ILE A 229 -68.78 59.16 16.42
CA ILE A 229 -69.04 57.78 16.00
C ILE A 229 -67.76 56.96 16.15
N THR A 230 -67.83 55.92 16.97
CA THR A 230 -66.73 54.99 17.24
C THR A 230 -67.07 53.62 16.70
N ASP A 231 -66.48 53.24 15.56
CA ASP A 231 -66.47 51.86 15.07
C ASP A 231 -65.34 51.09 15.74
N PHE A 232 -65.60 49.87 16.21
CA PHE A 232 -64.61 49.07 16.93
C PHE A 232 -64.74 47.56 16.70
N VAL A 233 -63.67 46.83 16.99
CA VAL A 233 -63.61 45.37 16.93
C VAL A 233 -63.18 44.81 18.29
N LEU A 234 -63.86 43.78 18.76
CA LEU A 234 -63.62 43.14 20.06
C LEU A 234 -63.12 41.69 19.94
N GLN A 235 -62.40 41.25 20.97
CA GLN A 235 -62.05 39.86 21.26
C GLN A 235 -62.48 39.55 22.70
N PRO A 236 -62.95 38.33 23.04
CA PRO A 236 -63.01 37.90 24.44
C PRO A 236 -61.63 38.06 25.10
N ALA A 237 -61.56 38.71 26.27
CA ALA A 237 -60.28 39.06 26.91
C ALA A 237 -59.43 37.83 27.26
N ASN A 238 -60.07 36.71 27.63
CA ASN A 238 -59.40 35.44 27.97
C ASN A 238 -58.77 34.69 26.78
N THR A 239 -58.84 35.23 25.56
CA THR A 239 -58.27 34.62 24.35
C THR A 239 -56.94 35.31 24.02
N PHE A 240 -55.89 34.56 23.66
CA PHE A 240 -54.65 35.15 23.18
C PHE A 240 -54.90 35.97 21.90
N PHE A 241 -54.63 37.27 21.92
CA PHE A 241 -54.47 38.02 20.67
C PHE A 241 -53.12 37.65 20.05
N ARG A 242 -53.12 37.20 18.79
CA ARG A 242 -51.90 36.96 18.01
C ARG A 242 -52.07 37.49 16.59
N ASN A 243 -51.04 38.16 16.11
CA ASN A 243 -50.91 38.43 14.69
C ASN A 243 -50.46 37.16 13.95
N ARG A 244 -50.86 37.00 12.68
CA ARG A 244 -50.34 35.91 11.84
C ARG A 244 -48.85 36.19 11.54
N PRO A 245 -47.94 35.19 11.68
CA PRO A 245 -46.57 35.31 11.20
C PRO A 245 -46.49 35.86 9.78
N LYS A 246 -45.58 36.81 9.55
CA LYS A 246 -45.17 37.17 8.18
C LYS A 246 -44.31 36.03 7.65
N LYS A 247 -44.39 35.73 6.34
CA LYS A 247 -43.34 34.94 5.68
C LYS A 247 -42.04 35.74 5.68
N LYS A 248 -40.90 35.04 5.76
CA LYS A 248 -39.58 35.62 5.48
C LYS A 248 -39.49 36.11 4.02
N PRO A 249 -38.67 37.12 3.72
CA PRO A 249 -38.20 37.38 2.36
C PRO A 249 -37.54 36.11 1.79
N HIS A 250 -37.75 35.83 0.50
CA HIS A 250 -37.20 34.64 -0.15
C HIS A 250 -35.85 34.95 -0.81
N CYS A 251 -34.83 34.17 -0.49
CA CYS A 251 -33.46 34.36 -0.98
C CYS A 251 -33.20 33.58 -2.27
N ALA A 252 -32.82 34.29 -3.33
CA ALA A 252 -32.02 33.72 -4.40
C ALA A 252 -30.55 33.56 -3.93
N SER A 253 -29.70 32.91 -4.74
CA SER A 253 -28.29 32.74 -4.41
C SER A 253 -27.54 34.09 -4.35
N GLU A 254 -26.62 34.23 -3.40
CA GLU A 254 -25.80 35.43 -3.21
C GLU A 254 -24.29 35.14 -3.27
N THR A 255 -23.48 36.16 -3.52
CA THR A 255 -22.01 36.07 -3.45
C THR A 255 -21.50 36.43 -2.05
N ALA A 256 -20.56 35.63 -1.53
CA ALA A 256 -19.81 35.92 -0.32
C ALA A 256 -18.31 35.57 -0.46
N ILE A 257 -17.47 36.13 0.42
CA ILE A 257 -16.03 35.84 0.48
C ILE A 257 -15.74 35.03 1.74
N VAL A 258 -14.98 33.95 1.62
CA VAL A 258 -14.60 33.08 2.75
C VAL A 258 -13.67 33.84 3.72
N VAL A 259 -13.92 33.73 5.03
CA VAL A 259 -13.17 34.40 6.10
C VAL A 259 -12.68 33.40 7.16
N ALA A 260 -11.63 33.79 7.88
CA ALA A 260 -10.90 32.98 8.83
C ALA A 260 -10.16 33.89 9.84
N PRO A 261 -9.63 33.35 10.96
CA PRO A 261 -8.76 34.11 11.85
C PRO A 261 -7.51 34.63 11.14
N PRO A 262 -6.89 35.72 11.63
CA PRO A 262 -5.70 36.30 11.03
C PRO A 262 -4.59 35.28 10.77
N ASN A 263 -3.98 35.35 9.58
CA ASN A 263 -2.95 34.45 9.06
C ASN A 263 -3.36 32.98 8.84
N GLN A 264 -4.64 32.62 8.98
CA GLN A 264 -5.12 31.26 8.67
C GLN A 264 -5.63 31.16 7.22
N PRO A 265 -5.08 30.28 6.36
CA PRO A 265 -5.50 30.11 4.97
C PRO A 265 -6.77 29.25 4.81
N LEU A 266 -7.22 28.62 5.90
CA LEU A 266 -8.36 27.72 5.98
C LEU A 266 -8.88 27.71 7.43
N TRP A 267 -10.19 27.84 7.61
CA TRP A 267 -10.84 27.74 8.93
C TRP A 267 -12.13 26.94 8.79
N VAL A 268 -12.18 25.78 9.47
CA VAL A 268 -13.27 24.80 9.37
C VAL A 268 -13.55 24.12 10.70
N ASP A 269 -14.76 23.60 10.85
CA ASP A 269 -15.17 22.79 12.01
C ASP A 269 -15.29 21.28 11.68
N GLY A 270 -15.75 20.50 12.65
CA GLY A 270 -15.95 19.05 12.53
C GLY A 270 -16.99 18.59 11.49
N TYR A 271 -17.77 19.51 10.90
CA TYR A 271 -18.69 19.25 9.78
C TYR A 271 -18.20 19.87 8.46
N ALA A 272 -16.91 20.23 8.38
CA ALA A 272 -16.31 20.91 7.23
C ALA A 272 -17.02 22.24 6.85
N ARG A 273 -17.69 22.88 7.80
CA ARG A 273 -18.34 24.18 7.61
C ARG A 273 -17.29 25.28 7.52
N VAL A 274 -17.58 26.33 6.76
CA VAL A 274 -16.74 27.55 6.69
C VAL A 274 -17.50 28.76 7.22
N LYS A 275 -16.79 29.88 7.39
CA LYS A 275 -17.38 31.20 7.60
C LYS A 275 -17.16 32.09 6.39
N VAL A 276 -18.06 33.04 6.18
CA VAL A 276 -18.05 33.96 5.04
C VAL A 276 -18.38 35.38 5.50
N ARG A 277 -17.98 36.37 4.70
CA ARG A 277 -18.55 37.72 4.75
C ARG A 277 -19.31 37.97 3.44
N PHE A 278 -20.57 38.36 3.55
CA PHE A 278 -21.37 38.74 2.39
C PHE A 278 -20.91 40.07 1.80
N VAL A 279 -21.08 40.26 0.49
CA VAL A 279 -20.63 41.50 -0.20
C VAL A 279 -21.38 42.75 0.28
N TRP A 280 -22.65 42.60 0.71
CA TRP A 280 -23.47 43.67 1.26
C TRP A 280 -23.21 43.96 2.76
N ASP A 281 -22.42 43.14 3.45
CA ASP A 281 -22.11 43.34 4.87
C ASP A 281 -21.14 44.51 5.04
N ARG A 282 -21.56 45.49 5.84
CA ARG A 282 -20.82 46.74 6.14
C ARG A 282 -20.31 46.80 7.58
N GLU A 283 -20.77 45.92 8.46
CA GLU A 283 -20.60 46.05 9.91
C GLU A 283 -19.57 45.07 10.45
N SER A 284 -19.52 43.85 9.92
CA SER A 284 -18.53 42.86 10.34
C SER A 284 -17.10 43.28 9.98
N ALA A 285 -16.14 42.74 10.71
CA ALA A 285 -14.74 42.67 10.28
C ALA A 285 -14.58 41.67 9.10
N LYS A 286 -13.35 41.33 8.71
CA LYS A 286 -13.05 40.36 7.63
C LYS A 286 -12.46 39.07 8.19
N ASP A 287 -13.07 38.57 9.27
CA ASP A 287 -12.54 37.55 10.17
C ASP A 287 -13.61 36.49 10.53
N GLU A 288 -13.30 35.59 11.47
CA GLU A 288 -14.17 34.51 11.91
C GLU A 288 -15.46 34.94 12.64
N HIS A 289 -15.71 36.24 12.82
CA HIS A 289 -16.92 36.74 13.47
C HIS A 289 -18.00 37.19 12.48
N ALA A 290 -17.70 37.31 11.18
CA ALA A 290 -18.62 37.86 10.17
C ALA A 290 -19.85 36.98 9.83
N SER A 291 -19.86 35.69 10.18
CA SER A 291 -21.03 34.82 9.98
C SER A 291 -21.16 33.68 10.98
N CYS A 292 -22.31 33.02 10.90
CA CYS A 292 -22.50 31.63 11.31
C CYS A 292 -21.64 30.66 10.48
N TRP A 293 -21.64 29.39 10.86
CA TRP A 293 -20.98 28.30 10.15
C TRP A 293 -21.86 27.75 9.01
N LEU A 294 -21.45 27.99 7.77
CA LEU A 294 -22.13 27.53 6.56
C LEU A 294 -21.60 26.15 6.15
N ARG A 295 -22.51 25.20 5.88
CA ARG A 295 -22.14 23.93 5.23
C ARG A 295 -21.59 24.18 3.84
N VAL A 296 -20.65 23.34 3.40
CA VAL A 296 -20.10 23.37 2.04
C VAL A 296 -20.63 22.19 1.25
N SER A 297 -21.17 22.47 0.05
CA SER A 297 -21.53 21.44 -0.92
C SER A 297 -20.29 20.71 -1.43
N SER A 298 -20.38 19.38 -1.56
CA SER A 298 -19.39 18.54 -2.22
C SER A 298 -20.06 17.75 -3.34
N PRO A 299 -19.42 17.55 -4.51
CA PRO A 299 -19.99 16.74 -5.59
C PRO A 299 -20.12 15.26 -5.23
N TRP A 300 -19.45 14.79 -4.17
CA TRP A 300 -19.58 13.41 -3.69
C TRP A 300 -19.32 13.34 -2.19
N GLN A 301 -20.31 12.90 -1.41
CA GLN A 301 -20.19 12.70 0.03
C GLN A 301 -21.08 11.53 0.49
N GLY A 302 -20.56 10.70 1.38
CA GLY A 302 -21.27 9.63 2.05
C GLY A 302 -20.73 9.40 3.47
N ASN A 303 -21.17 8.31 4.11
CA ASN A 303 -20.76 7.95 5.46
C ASN A 303 -19.33 7.39 5.46
N GLY A 304 -18.34 8.24 5.74
CA GLY A 304 -16.91 7.87 5.76
C GLY A 304 -16.20 7.89 4.40
N PHE A 305 -16.84 8.38 3.34
CA PHE A 305 -16.24 8.48 1.99
C PHE A 305 -16.73 9.72 1.23
N GLY A 306 -15.99 10.16 0.21
CA GLY A 306 -16.36 11.30 -0.65
C GLY A 306 -15.15 12.09 -1.15
N ALA A 307 -15.44 13.23 -1.77
CA ALA A 307 -14.47 14.26 -2.13
C ALA A 307 -14.51 15.40 -1.09
N ILE A 308 -13.35 15.92 -0.69
CA ILE A 308 -13.24 17.03 0.27
C ILE A 308 -12.36 18.15 -0.27
N TRP A 309 -13.01 19.22 -0.74
CA TRP A 309 -12.34 20.43 -1.21
C TRP A 309 -12.88 21.63 -0.43
N LEU A 310 -12.12 22.09 0.56
CA LEU A 310 -12.54 23.11 1.52
C LEU A 310 -12.26 24.53 0.98
N PRO A 311 -13.22 25.48 1.09
CA PRO A 311 -12.99 26.86 0.67
C PRO A 311 -11.92 27.53 1.52
N ARG A 312 -11.00 28.25 0.87
CA ARG A 312 -9.89 28.97 1.55
C ARG A 312 -10.22 30.44 1.74
N THR A 313 -9.61 31.04 2.75
CA THR A 313 -9.74 32.48 3.08
C THR A 313 -9.51 33.34 1.85
N GLY A 314 -10.43 34.27 1.55
CA GLY A 314 -10.37 35.14 0.36
C GLY A 314 -10.93 34.53 -0.94
N GLN A 315 -11.36 33.26 -0.96
CA GLN A 315 -12.09 32.70 -2.10
C GLN A 315 -13.52 33.24 -2.19
N GLU A 316 -14.01 33.41 -3.40
CA GLU A 316 -15.42 33.73 -3.66
C GLU A 316 -16.28 32.47 -3.74
N VAL A 317 -17.39 32.49 -3.02
CA VAL A 317 -18.36 31.40 -2.93
C VAL A 317 -19.77 31.88 -3.23
N THR A 318 -20.54 31.02 -3.88
CA THR A 318 -21.99 31.21 -4.04
C THR A 318 -22.69 30.61 -2.83
N ILE A 319 -23.58 31.39 -2.22
CA ILE A 319 -24.38 31.01 -1.08
C ILE A 319 -25.79 30.68 -1.55
N GLY A 320 -26.20 29.42 -1.39
CA GLY A 320 -27.58 28.99 -1.49
C GLY A 320 -28.29 29.03 -0.13
N TYR A 321 -29.62 28.91 -0.14
CA TYR A 321 -30.46 28.96 1.06
C TYR A 321 -31.44 27.79 1.06
N HIS A 322 -31.51 27.02 2.14
CA HIS A 322 -32.50 25.94 2.24
C HIS A 322 -33.91 26.54 2.32
N GLU A 323 -34.86 26.03 1.52
CA GLU A 323 -36.21 26.63 1.31
C GLU A 323 -36.21 28.10 0.81
N GLY A 324 -35.04 28.69 0.50
CA GLY A 324 -34.87 30.13 0.32
C GLY A 324 -34.96 30.95 1.60
N ASP A 325 -34.77 30.32 2.77
CA ASP A 325 -34.77 30.98 4.08
C ASP A 325 -33.46 31.76 4.32
N PRO A 326 -33.48 33.10 4.53
CA PRO A 326 -32.29 33.90 4.82
C PRO A 326 -31.46 33.41 6.01
N ASP A 327 -32.07 32.69 6.95
CA ASP A 327 -31.42 32.19 8.16
C ASP A 327 -30.75 30.80 7.97
N LYS A 328 -30.96 30.14 6.81
CA LYS A 328 -30.42 28.80 6.47
C LYS A 328 -29.40 28.80 5.31
N PRO A 329 -28.33 29.63 5.32
CA PRO A 329 -27.33 29.67 4.25
C PRO A 329 -26.41 28.44 4.19
N TYR A 330 -25.96 28.09 2.98
CA TYR A 330 -24.91 27.11 2.72
C TYR A 330 -24.08 27.53 1.49
N VAL A 331 -22.80 27.18 1.44
CA VAL A 331 -21.95 27.34 0.24
C VAL A 331 -22.36 26.28 -0.78
N SER A 332 -22.92 26.71 -1.91
CA SER A 332 -23.27 25.82 -3.02
C SER A 332 -22.10 25.61 -3.97
N ASP A 333 -21.43 26.69 -4.38
CA ASP A 333 -20.46 26.71 -5.46
C ASP A 333 -19.29 27.68 -5.19
N ARG A 334 -18.30 27.68 -6.09
CA ARG A 334 -17.19 28.64 -6.12
C ARG A 334 -17.17 29.38 -7.46
N MET A 335 -16.82 30.66 -7.43
CA MET A 335 -16.74 31.48 -8.64
C MET A 335 -15.33 31.97 -8.93
N VAL A 336 -15.02 32.08 -10.22
CA VAL A 336 -13.78 32.71 -10.72
C VAL A 336 -13.96 34.22 -10.68
N ASN A 337 -13.01 34.94 -10.09
CA ASN A 337 -13.03 36.40 -10.03
C ASN A 337 -11.63 37.00 -10.26
N ALA A 338 -11.51 38.33 -10.26
CA ALA A 338 -10.23 39.02 -10.54
C ALA A 338 -9.07 38.65 -9.59
N TRP A 339 -9.37 38.17 -8.38
CA TRP A 339 -8.38 37.76 -7.37
C TRP A 339 -8.21 36.23 -7.31
N ASN A 340 -9.24 35.49 -7.70
CA ASN A 340 -9.31 34.03 -7.76
C ASN A 340 -9.48 33.60 -9.24
N GLN A 341 -8.42 33.82 -10.02
CA GLN A 341 -8.36 33.42 -11.43
C GLN A 341 -8.28 31.89 -11.59
N PRO A 342 -8.59 31.34 -12.79
CA PRO A 342 -8.40 29.93 -13.08
C PRO A 342 -6.92 29.51 -12.92
N PRO A 343 -6.62 28.21 -12.68
CA PRO A 343 -5.26 27.74 -12.44
C PRO A 343 -4.30 27.91 -13.65
N TRP A 344 -4.85 28.10 -14.85
CA TRP A 344 -4.13 28.39 -16.10
C TRP A 344 -4.77 29.59 -16.80
N LYS A 345 -3.96 30.41 -17.45
CA LYS A 345 -4.37 31.65 -18.11
C LYS A 345 -5.32 31.36 -19.29
N LEU A 346 -6.54 31.87 -19.21
CA LEU A 346 -7.54 31.81 -20.28
C LEU A 346 -7.57 33.12 -21.08
N PRO A 347 -8.00 33.12 -22.36
CA PRO A 347 -8.44 31.96 -23.15
C PRO A 347 -7.31 31.08 -23.70
N ASP A 348 -6.05 31.52 -23.57
CA ASP A 348 -4.86 30.84 -24.13
C ASP A 348 -4.82 29.32 -23.86
N ASN A 349 -5.27 28.90 -22.68
CA ASN A 349 -5.28 27.50 -22.22
C ASN A 349 -6.67 26.84 -22.23
N GLN A 350 -7.61 27.29 -23.08
CA GLN A 350 -8.98 26.77 -23.12
C GLN A 350 -9.14 25.26 -23.41
N ALA A 351 -8.07 24.59 -23.88
CA ALA A 351 -8.04 23.14 -24.08
C ALA A 351 -7.63 22.34 -22.81
N LEU A 352 -7.29 23.02 -21.70
CA LEU A 352 -6.91 22.35 -20.44
C LEU A 352 -8.11 22.15 -19.52
N SER A 353 -8.31 20.91 -19.06
CA SER A 353 -9.32 20.56 -18.05
C SER A 353 -8.67 19.78 -16.90
N GLY A 354 -9.03 20.06 -15.65
CA GLY A 354 -8.40 19.36 -14.52
C GLY A 354 -8.46 20.06 -13.16
N MET A 355 -7.63 19.57 -12.23
CA MET A 355 -7.54 20.01 -10.84
C MET A 355 -6.11 20.47 -10.52
N LEU A 356 -5.96 21.65 -9.93
CA LEU A 356 -4.69 22.14 -9.39
C LEU A 356 -4.86 22.49 -7.91
N SER A 357 -4.08 21.85 -7.05
CA SER A 357 -4.02 22.13 -5.62
C SER A 357 -2.88 23.11 -5.30
N ARG A 358 -2.83 23.61 -4.06
CA ARG A 358 -1.74 24.44 -3.54
C ARG A 358 -1.43 24.02 -2.11
N ASP A 359 -0.18 24.03 -1.68
CA ASP A 359 0.14 23.82 -0.26
C ASP A 359 -0.47 24.93 0.61
N LEU A 360 -0.56 24.71 1.93
CA LEU A 360 -1.17 25.69 2.84
C LEU A 360 -0.30 26.95 3.01
N ALA A 361 1.00 26.84 2.74
CA ALA A 361 1.93 27.97 2.69
C ALA A 361 1.84 28.78 1.38
N GLY A 362 1.10 28.33 0.36
CA GLY A 362 0.90 29.03 -0.91
C GLY A 362 2.06 28.93 -1.91
N SER A 363 3.13 28.19 -1.59
CA SER A 363 4.39 28.15 -2.34
C SER A 363 4.39 27.18 -3.52
N ARG A 364 3.74 26.02 -3.36
CA ARG A 364 3.83 24.86 -4.27
C ARG A 364 2.46 24.31 -4.61
N SER A 365 2.39 23.56 -5.70
CA SER A 365 1.17 22.95 -6.25
C SER A 365 1.39 21.48 -6.63
N SER A 366 0.27 20.78 -6.76
CA SER A 366 0.18 19.49 -7.44
C SER A 366 -1.07 19.49 -8.31
N HIS A 367 -0.99 18.99 -9.54
CA HIS A 367 -2.09 19.01 -10.49
C HIS A 367 -2.28 17.70 -11.25
N LEU A 368 -3.53 17.42 -11.58
CA LEU A 368 -3.96 16.43 -12.56
C LEU A 368 -4.69 17.18 -13.67
N VAL A 369 -4.17 17.11 -14.89
CA VAL A 369 -4.68 17.88 -16.03
C VAL A 369 -4.77 16.99 -17.28
N LEU A 370 -5.86 17.17 -18.01
CA LEU A 370 -6.08 16.69 -19.37
C LEU A 370 -5.91 17.88 -20.32
N ASP A 371 -5.39 17.60 -21.50
CA ASP A 371 -5.23 18.57 -22.58
C ASP A 371 -5.91 18.03 -23.82
N ASP A 372 -7.03 18.63 -24.18
CA ASP A 372 -7.94 18.20 -25.25
C ASP A 372 -7.58 18.83 -26.62
N THR A 373 -6.36 19.36 -26.77
CA THR A 373 -5.90 19.96 -28.03
C THR A 373 -5.97 18.94 -29.18
N PRO A 374 -6.67 19.23 -30.31
CA PRO A 374 -6.88 18.27 -31.38
C PRO A 374 -5.59 17.67 -31.96
N GLY A 375 -5.51 16.34 -32.00
CA GLY A 375 -4.32 15.59 -32.43
C GLY A 375 -3.13 15.67 -31.46
N GLN A 376 -3.28 16.33 -30.31
CA GLN A 376 -2.23 16.63 -29.34
C GLN A 376 -2.68 16.34 -27.90
N LEU A 377 -3.48 15.28 -27.73
CA LEU A 377 -4.05 14.85 -26.46
C LEU A 377 -2.96 14.48 -25.44
N GLN A 378 -3.13 14.93 -24.20
CA GLN A 378 -2.24 14.61 -23.09
C GLN A 378 -2.98 14.42 -21.76
N THR A 379 -2.45 13.54 -20.91
CA THR A 379 -2.74 13.50 -19.46
C THR A 379 -1.44 13.78 -18.70
N GLN A 380 -1.45 14.73 -17.76
CA GLN A 380 -0.31 15.02 -16.88
C GLN A 380 -0.74 15.00 -15.40
N LEU A 381 -0.06 14.17 -14.60
CA LEU A 381 -0.06 14.23 -13.14
C LEU A 381 1.30 14.80 -12.70
N ALA A 382 1.31 15.85 -11.88
CA ALA A 382 2.55 16.49 -11.42
C ALA A 382 2.46 17.04 -9.99
N SER A 383 3.63 17.18 -9.36
CA SER A 383 3.84 17.94 -8.13
C SER A 383 5.09 18.80 -8.25
N ASP A 384 5.06 20.01 -7.73
CA ASP A 384 6.25 20.86 -7.64
C ASP A 384 7.33 20.26 -6.71
N HIS A 385 6.95 19.32 -5.82
CA HIS A 385 7.88 18.59 -4.97
C HIS A 385 8.80 17.69 -5.80
N ALA A 386 10.10 18.04 -5.82
CA ALA A 386 11.11 17.46 -6.71
C ALA A 386 10.69 17.44 -8.20
N GLN A 387 9.88 18.41 -8.64
CA GLN A 387 9.34 18.54 -10.01
C GLN A 387 8.74 17.24 -10.59
N SER A 388 8.23 16.39 -9.70
CA SER A 388 7.86 15.01 -9.98
C SER A 388 6.61 14.93 -10.85
N ARG A 389 6.73 14.33 -12.03
CA ARG A 389 5.65 14.29 -13.03
C ARG A 389 5.59 12.97 -13.79
N LEU A 390 4.37 12.56 -14.10
CA LEU A 390 4.02 11.57 -15.11
C LEU A 390 3.22 12.28 -16.20
N VAL A 391 3.74 12.28 -17.42
CA VAL A 391 3.10 12.82 -18.62
C VAL A 391 2.81 11.67 -19.58
N LEU A 392 1.61 11.60 -20.14
CA LEU A 392 1.15 10.61 -21.11
C LEU A 392 0.58 11.32 -22.35
N GLY A 393 0.87 10.82 -23.55
CA GLY A 393 0.38 11.38 -24.81
C GLY A 393 1.35 12.38 -25.45
N TYR A 394 0.83 13.50 -25.94
CA TYR A 394 1.57 14.55 -26.64
C TYR A 394 2.31 15.47 -25.65
N ASN A 395 3.41 14.97 -25.08
CA ASN A 395 4.20 15.62 -24.04
C ASN A 395 4.47 17.11 -24.33
N THR A 396 3.73 17.95 -23.64
CA THR A 396 3.78 19.40 -23.65
C THR A 396 3.76 19.86 -22.21
N ARG A 397 4.77 20.63 -21.79
CA ARG A 397 4.90 20.98 -20.37
C ARG A 397 3.73 21.89 -19.96
N ILE A 398 2.87 21.43 -19.05
CA ILE A 398 1.88 22.30 -18.41
C ILE A 398 2.43 22.76 -17.05
N VAL A 399 2.46 24.08 -16.86
CA VAL A 399 2.87 24.75 -15.61
C VAL A 399 1.74 25.58 -15.02
N ARG A 400 1.82 25.88 -13.72
CA ARG A 400 0.92 26.84 -13.03
C ARG A 400 0.89 28.19 -13.76
N GLU A 401 -0.27 28.83 -13.81
CA GLU A 401 -0.53 30.13 -14.47
C GLU A 401 -0.31 30.14 -15.99
N ALA A 402 0.90 29.92 -16.50
CA ALA A 402 1.17 30.02 -17.95
C ALA A 402 0.56 28.84 -18.76
N GLY A 403 0.30 27.70 -18.14
CA GLY A 403 -0.38 26.56 -18.76
C GLY A 403 0.49 25.81 -19.78
N ARG A 404 -0.08 25.44 -20.93
CA ARG A 404 0.54 24.69 -22.02
C ARG A 404 1.72 25.47 -22.62
N GLN A 405 2.94 24.97 -22.42
CA GLN A 405 4.17 25.57 -22.95
C GLN A 405 4.57 24.92 -24.30
N GLN A 406 5.86 24.94 -24.64
CA GLN A 406 6.42 24.26 -25.79
C GLN A 406 6.23 22.73 -25.69
N ALA A 407 5.91 22.11 -26.83
CA ALA A 407 5.88 20.65 -26.97
C ALA A 407 7.30 20.08 -26.83
N ARG A 408 7.43 18.99 -26.07
CA ARG A 408 8.71 18.35 -25.74
C ARG A 408 8.82 16.93 -26.31
N GLY A 409 7.73 16.28 -26.70
CA GLY A 409 7.76 14.98 -27.35
C GLY A 409 6.38 14.33 -27.52
N ILE A 410 6.37 13.02 -27.80
CA ILE A 410 5.17 12.18 -27.86
C ILE A 410 5.52 10.84 -27.21
N GLY A 411 4.60 10.26 -26.42
CA GLY A 411 4.77 8.98 -25.73
C GLY A 411 4.41 9.10 -24.26
N TRP A 412 5.40 8.96 -23.39
CA TRP A 412 5.27 9.30 -21.96
C TRP A 412 6.60 9.85 -21.43
N GLU A 413 6.54 10.62 -20.34
CA GLU A 413 7.69 11.05 -19.56
C GLU A 413 7.39 10.78 -18.09
N LEU A 414 8.28 10.03 -17.44
CA LEU A 414 8.42 10.03 -15.99
C LEU A 414 9.68 10.84 -15.67
N ALA A 415 9.54 11.89 -14.86
CA ALA A 415 10.66 12.74 -14.49
C ALA A 415 10.49 13.28 -13.07
N THR A 416 11.60 13.42 -12.36
CA THR A 416 11.71 13.96 -11.01
C THR A 416 13.16 14.39 -10.78
N ASP A 417 13.38 15.36 -9.89
CA ASP A 417 14.69 15.79 -9.42
C ASP A 417 15.21 14.89 -8.27
N ALA A 418 14.45 13.85 -7.91
CA ALA A 418 14.77 12.83 -6.92
C ALA A 418 14.95 11.45 -7.59
N TRP A 419 14.63 10.36 -6.88
CA TRP A 419 14.81 8.98 -7.38
C TRP A 419 13.65 8.53 -8.30
N GLY A 420 13.97 7.87 -9.42
CA GLY A 420 12.99 7.36 -10.38
C GLY A 420 13.46 6.13 -11.16
N VAL A 421 12.52 5.38 -11.73
CA VAL A 421 12.76 4.14 -12.51
C VAL A 421 11.84 4.10 -13.73
N ALA A 422 12.37 3.80 -14.92
CA ALA A 422 11.66 3.87 -16.19
C ALA A 422 12.07 2.74 -17.17
N ARG A 423 11.20 2.39 -18.14
CA ARG A 423 11.44 1.34 -19.16
C ARG A 423 10.70 1.66 -20.47
N ALA A 424 11.38 1.77 -21.61
CA ALA A 424 10.78 2.16 -22.90
C ALA A 424 11.07 1.18 -24.06
N GLY A 425 10.21 1.17 -25.09
CA GLY A 425 10.24 0.19 -26.20
C GLY A 425 10.56 0.74 -27.61
N GLN A 426 10.77 2.05 -27.77
CA GLN A 426 11.17 2.68 -29.05
C GLN A 426 12.54 3.38 -28.95
N GLY A 427 13.41 2.88 -28.07
CA GLY A 427 14.61 3.57 -27.60
C GLY A 427 14.36 4.25 -26.25
N MET A 428 15.45 4.53 -25.53
CA MET A 428 15.38 5.07 -24.16
C MET A 428 16.59 5.95 -23.85
N LEU A 429 16.33 7.18 -23.42
CA LEU A 429 17.33 8.07 -22.85
C LEU A 429 17.30 7.98 -21.33
N ILE A 430 18.46 7.78 -20.71
CA ILE A 430 18.67 8.03 -19.28
C ILE A 430 19.85 9.01 -19.17
N THR A 431 19.62 10.19 -18.60
CA THR A 431 20.67 11.20 -18.39
C THR A 431 20.52 11.92 -17.06
N THR A 432 21.64 12.39 -16.51
CA THR A 432 21.72 13.33 -15.38
C THR A 432 22.09 14.75 -15.80
N ASP A 433 22.19 15.03 -17.11
CA ASP A 433 22.40 16.39 -17.63
C ASP A 433 21.20 17.28 -17.26
N ALA A 434 21.39 18.14 -16.25
CA ALA A 434 20.38 19.05 -15.72
C ALA A 434 19.93 20.07 -16.77
N ARG A 435 18.65 20.48 -16.71
CA ARG A 435 18.05 21.39 -17.69
C ARG A 435 17.32 22.56 -17.04
N ASP A 436 18.06 23.63 -16.80
CA ASP A 436 17.52 24.89 -16.30
C ASP A 436 16.31 25.33 -17.13
N GLY A 437 15.16 25.48 -16.47
CA GLY A 437 13.92 25.94 -17.10
C GLY A 437 13.24 24.97 -18.08
N ALA A 438 13.78 23.78 -18.36
CA ALA A 438 13.20 22.75 -19.25
C ALA A 438 12.72 23.26 -20.62
N SER A 439 13.53 24.13 -21.26
CA SER A 439 13.25 24.79 -22.55
C SER A 439 13.62 23.97 -23.81
N ALA A 440 14.26 22.81 -23.65
CA ALA A 440 14.66 21.93 -24.75
C ALA A 440 13.74 20.69 -24.88
N PRO A 441 13.56 20.12 -26.10
CA PRO A 441 12.81 18.88 -26.33
C PRO A 441 13.25 17.74 -25.39
N ALA A 442 12.32 16.88 -24.97
CA ALA A 442 12.62 15.79 -24.03
C ALA A 442 13.68 14.80 -24.55
N LYS A 443 13.85 14.71 -25.87
CA LYS A 443 14.88 13.90 -26.54
C LYS A 443 16.14 14.66 -26.97
N ASP A 444 16.30 15.96 -26.66
CA ASP A 444 17.45 16.75 -27.15
C ASP A 444 18.79 16.09 -26.75
N MET A 445 19.73 15.98 -27.69
CA MET A 445 21.01 15.27 -27.53
C MET A 445 22.25 16.17 -27.65
N GLY A 446 22.15 17.50 -27.56
CA GLY A 446 23.26 18.43 -27.78
C GLY A 446 24.60 18.03 -27.12
N GLU A 447 24.62 17.90 -25.79
CA GLU A 447 25.81 17.56 -25.00
C GLU A 447 26.27 16.11 -25.27
N THR A 448 25.30 15.20 -25.46
CA THR A 448 25.54 13.77 -25.65
C THR A 448 26.20 13.49 -27.01
N VAL A 449 25.69 14.09 -28.08
CA VAL A 449 26.26 13.99 -29.44
C VAL A 449 27.63 14.68 -29.52
N ALA A 450 27.86 15.75 -28.77
CA ALA A 450 29.18 16.38 -28.68
C ALA A 450 30.22 15.45 -28.04
N ARG A 451 29.91 14.85 -26.88
CA ARG A 451 30.77 13.87 -26.18
C ARG A 451 31.05 12.63 -27.06
N LEU A 452 30.02 12.07 -27.71
CA LEU A 452 30.14 10.93 -28.63
C LEU A 452 30.96 11.25 -29.89
N SER A 453 30.93 12.51 -30.36
CA SER A 453 31.76 12.94 -31.50
C SER A 453 33.23 13.07 -31.13
N GLN A 454 33.53 13.64 -29.95
CA GLN A 454 34.91 13.75 -29.45
C GLN A 454 35.58 12.38 -29.26
N ALA A 455 34.82 11.37 -28.82
CA ALA A 455 35.31 10.00 -28.69
C ALA A 455 35.74 9.40 -30.04
N ARG A 456 34.93 9.55 -31.10
CA ARG A 456 35.29 9.09 -32.46
C ARG A 456 36.63 9.68 -32.93
N ASP A 457 36.84 10.98 -32.73
CA ASP A 457 37.99 11.72 -33.26
C ASP A 457 39.33 11.41 -32.55
N ILE A 458 39.26 10.74 -31.39
CA ILE A 458 40.43 10.13 -30.73
C ILE A 458 40.72 8.76 -31.35
N HIS A 459 39.68 7.93 -31.55
CA HIS A 459 39.81 6.56 -32.07
C HIS A 459 40.38 6.54 -33.50
N GLU A 460 39.92 7.44 -34.38
CA GLU A 460 40.44 7.57 -35.75
C GLU A 460 41.94 7.96 -35.79
N ARG A 461 42.43 8.69 -34.78
CA ARG A 461 43.81 9.17 -34.69
C ARG A 461 44.80 8.08 -34.27
N VAL A 462 44.46 7.29 -33.26
CA VAL A 462 45.31 6.19 -32.77
C VAL A 462 45.45 5.09 -33.83
N ALA A 463 44.36 4.79 -34.54
CA ALA A 463 44.38 3.92 -35.72
C ALA A 463 45.30 4.45 -36.85
N GLY A 464 45.56 5.76 -36.89
CA GLY A 464 46.54 6.38 -37.79
C GLY A 464 47.98 5.97 -37.47
N LEU A 465 48.39 6.12 -36.21
CA LEU A 465 49.78 5.85 -35.76
C LEU A 465 50.15 4.37 -35.89
N ALA A 466 49.26 3.44 -35.49
CA ALA A 466 49.55 2.01 -35.50
C ALA A 466 49.94 1.47 -36.89
N ARG A 467 49.35 2.04 -37.95
CA ARG A 467 49.65 1.69 -39.35
C ARG A 467 50.98 2.27 -39.86
N GLN A 468 51.48 3.38 -39.30
CA GLN A 468 52.75 3.99 -39.73
C GLN A 468 54.00 3.21 -39.28
N HIS A 469 53.85 2.33 -38.28
CA HIS A 469 54.95 1.56 -37.70
C HIS A 469 54.84 0.04 -37.96
N GLU A 470 54.10 -0.36 -39.01
CA GLU A 470 53.89 -1.76 -39.43
C GLU A 470 53.36 -2.70 -38.33
N ALA A 471 52.79 -2.15 -37.26
CA ALA A 471 52.19 -2.91 -36.16
C ALA A 471 50.80 -3.50 -36.51
N GLN A 472 50.23 -3.08 -37.65
CA GLN A 472 48.93 -3.51 -38.19
C GLN A 472 48.97 -3.48 -39.73
N GLU A 473 48.29 -4.44 -40.38
CA GLU A 473 48.16 -4.46 -41.83
C GLU A 473 47.17 -3.41 -42.36
N ALA A 474 47.35 -2.98 -43.62
CA ALA A 474 46.61 -1.87 -44.21
C ALA A 474 45.13 -2.16 -44.57
N ARG A 475 44.66 -3.40 -44.34
CA ARG A 475 43.29 -3.90 -44.52
C ARG A 475 43.06 -4.95 -43.42
N THR A 476 41.96 -5.00 -42.68
CA THR A 476 40.65 -4.31 -42.84
C THR A 476 40.18 -3.55 -41.59
N ASP A 477 40.59 -4.00 -40.40
CA ASP A 477 39.60 -4.24 -39.33
C ASP A 477 39.15 -2.99 -38.58
N GLN A 478 40.08 -2.05 -38.30
CA GLN A 478 39.76 -0.84 -37.52
C GLN A 478 39.03 0.24 -38.33
N ARG A 479 38.88 0.08 -39.65
CA ARG A 479 38.17 1.04 -40.51
C ARG A 479 36.65 0.93 -40.34
N ASP A 480 36.13 -0.30 -40.32
CA ASP A 480 34.68 -0.51 -40.24
C ASP A 480 34.14 -0.19 -38.84
N VAL A 481 34.96 -0.39 -37.79
CA VAL A 481 34.72 0.14 -36.43
C VAL A 481 34.38 1.65 -36.45
N SER A 482 35.25 2.48 -37.03
CA SER A 482 35.05 3.94 -37.08
C SER A 482 33.81 4.34 -37.90
N LYS A 483 33.53 3.58 -38.97
CA LYS A 483 32.39 3.79 -39.86
C LYS A 483 31.05 3.46 -39.18
N ALA A 484 31.00 2.37 -38.40
CA ALA A 484 29.81 1.96 -37.65
C ALA A 484 29.50 2.96 -36.52
N ILE A 485 30.51 3.37 -35.74
CA ILE A 485 30.37 4.41 -34.69
C ILE A 485 29.80 5.70 -35.27
N ARG A 486 30.28 6.11 -36.45
CA ARG A 486 29.75 7.29 -37.16
C ARG A 486 28.29 7.12 -37.54
N ALA A 487 27.92 5.98 -38.13
CA ALA A 487 26.54 5.68 -38.51
C ALA A 487 25.58 5.61 -37.30
N GLN A 488 26.06 5.13 -36.14
CA GLN A 488 25.29 5.10 -34.89
C GLN A 488 25.09 6.52 -34.32
N ASN A 489 26.15 7.34 -34.26
CA ASN A 489 26.04 8.74 -33.84
C ASN A 489 25.07 9.53 -34.73
N ASP A 490 25.11 9.31 -36.06
CA ASP A 490 24.18 9.93 -37.01
C ASP A 490 22.74 9.36 -36.90
N ALA A 491 22.54 8.16 -36.37
CA ALA A 491 21.21 7.59 -36.09
C ALA A 491 20.58 8.17 -34.81
N ILE A 492 21.38 8.32 -33.74
CA ILE A 492 20.99 8.96 -32.48
C ILE A 492 20.62 10.43 -32.71
N ARG A 493 21.48 11.18 -33.42
CA ARG A 493 21.32 12.62 -33.68
C ARG A 493 20.05 12.99 -34.47
N GLY A 494 19.54 12.09 -35.30
CA GLY A 494 18.37 12.36 -36.14
C GLY A 494 18.69 13.11 -37.45
N SER A 495 17.63 13.42 -38.19
CA SER A 495 17.66 14.30 -39.37
C SER A 495 17.35 15.75 -38.99
N VAL A 496 17.35 16.68 -39.96
CA VAL A 496 16.80 18.03 -39.74
C VAL A 496 15.31 17.91 -39.40
N ALA A 497 14.85 18.65 -38.37
CA ALA A 497 13.44 18.68 -37.97
C ALA A 497 12.57 19.38 -39.03
N ASN A 498 11.34 18.90 -39.22
CA ASN A 498 10.37 19.49 -40.14
C ASN A 498 8.93 19.39 -39.58
N ALA A 499 7.95 19.91 -40.31
CA ALA A 499 6.55 19.95 -39.85
C ALA A 499 5.91 18.56 -39.61
N GLU A 500 6.36 17.53 -40.32
CA GLU A 500 5.88 16.14 -40.16
C GLU A 500 6.64 15.38 -39.05
N ARG A 501 7.88 15.78 -38.78
CA ARG A 501 8.78 15.19 -37.78
C ARG A 501 9.54 16.29 -37.00
N PRO A 502 8.87 16.94 -36.02
CA PRO A 502 9.49 18.00 -35.21
C PRO A 502 10.53 17.49 -34.20
N PHE A 503 10.54 16.19 -33.88
CA PHE A 503 11.45 15.55 -32.91
C PHE A 503 12.18 14.35 -33.55
N PRO A 504 13.20 14.59 -34.41
CA PRO A 504 13.78 13.60 -35.31
C PRO A 504 14.85 12.66 -34.69
N GLU A 505 15.16 12.80 -33.41
CA GLU A 505 16.19 12.05 -32.67
C GLU A 505 15.79 10.57 -32.47
N LEU A 506 16.78 9.69 -32.27
CA LEU A 506 16.58 8.23 -32.13
C LEU A 506 15.83 7.62 -33.32
N ARG A 507 16.48 7.60 -34.51
CA ARG A 507 15.93 6.97 -35.73
C ARG A 507 15.89 5.43 -35.68
N ARG A 508 16.43 4.85 -34.62
CA ARG A 508 16.47 3.43 -34.24
C ARG A 508 16.07 3.34 -32.76
N PRO A 509 15.62 2.18 -32.27
CA PRO A 509 15.32 1.97 -30.85
C PRO A 509 16.60 1.82 -30.00
N ASP A 510 17.51 2.79 -30.11
CA ASP A 510 18.78 2.80 -29.39
C ASP A 510 18.57 3.22 -27.92
N MET A 511 19.33 2.64 -26.99
CA MET A 511 19.39 3.07 -25.58
C MET A 511 20.62 3.95 -25.39
N VAL A 512 20.44 5.13 -24.82
CA VAL A 512 21.50 6.14 -24.64
C VAL A 512 21.62 6.50 -23.17
N LEU A 513 22.83 6.32 -22.62
CA LEU A 513 23.18 6.69 -21.24
C LEU A 513 24.13 7.88 -21.28
N ALA A 514 23.79 8.96 -20.57
CA ALA A 514 24.60 10.18 -20.49
C ALA A 514 24.67 10.69 -19.03
N SER A 515 25.67 11.53 -18.74
CA SER A 515 25.82 12.16 -17.42
C SER A 515 26.72 13.40 -17.50
N ALA A 516 26.37 14.42 -16.72
CA ALA A 516 27.17 15.65 -16.63
C ALA A 516 28.49 15.46 -15.85
N ALA A 517 28.51 14.53 -14.89
CA ALA A 517 29.64 14.33 -13.96
C ALA A 517 30.35 12.98 -14.12
N GLY A 518 29.64 11.93 -14.53
CA GLY A 518 30.18 10.58 -14.70
C GLY A 518 29.12 9.48 -14.71
N ILE A 519 29.40 8.37 -15.38
CA ILE A 519 28.54 7.17 -15.43
C ILE A 519 29.24 6.05 -14.69
N GLY A 520 28.80 5.76 -13.47
CA GLY A 520 29.37 4.71 -12.63
C GLY A 520 28.82 3.32 -12.98
N LEU A 521 29.50 2.60 -13.88
CA LEU A 521 29.25 1.17 -14.13
C LEU A 521 29.89 0.29 -13.04
N ALA A 522 29.42 0.47 -11.81
CA ALA A 522 29.84 -0.31 -10.64
C ALA A 522 29.00 -1.60 -10.52
N ALA A 523 29.32 -2.60 -11.34
CA ALA A 523 28.87 -3.96 -11.05
C ALA A 523 29.67 -4.49 -9.85
N ALA A 524 28.97 -4.99 -8.82
CA ALA A 524 29.62 -5.76 -7.77
C ALA A 524 30.15 -7.10 -8.30
N GLU A 525 29.46 -7.67 -9.29
CA GLU A 525 29.90 -8.84 -10.06
C GLU A 525 30.49 -8.43 -11.42
N SER A 526 29.86 -8.75 -12.57
CA SER A 526 30.43 -8.41 -13.89
C SER A 526 29.60 -7.39 -14.68
N ALA A 527 30.28 -6.45 -15.33
CA ALA A 527 29.67 -5.47 -16.24
C ALA A 527 29.82 -5.94 -17.71
N HIS A 528 28.90 -6.78 -18.17
CA HIS A 528 28.95 -7.34 -19.53
C HIS A 528 28.43 -6.35 -20.58
N VAL A 529 29.34 -5.72 -21.32
CA VAL A 529 29.03 -4.92 -22.51
C VAL A 529 29.22 -5.78 -23.75
N ALA A 530 28.12 -6.20 -24.38
CA ALA A 530 28.14 -6.92 -25.65
C ALA A 530 27.63 -6.03 -26.80
N SER A 531 28.25 -6.17 -27.97
CA SER A 531 27.83 -5.53 -29.22
C SER A 531 27.96 -6.55 -30.35
N GLY A 532 26.94 -6.63 -31.21
CA GLY A 532 26.94 -7.55 -32.35
C GLY A 532 27.89 -7.15 -33.49
N GLU A 533 28.47 -5.94 -33.41
CA GLU A 533 29.49 -5.46 -34.35
C GLU A 533 30.77 -5.05 -33.60
N HIS A 534 30.72 -3.93 -32.86
CA HIS A 534 31.92 -3.30 -32.30
C HIS A 534 31.70 -2.68 -30.91
N ILE A 535 32.75 -2.73 -30.08
CA ILE A 535 32.83 -2.05 -28.77
C ILE A 535 34.03 -1.11 -28.84
N ALA A 536 33.81 0.19 -28.57
CA ALA A 536 34.86 1.19 -28.62
C ALA A 536 34.96 1.96 -27.29
N LEU A 537 35.95 1.58 -26.48
CA LEU A 537 36.33 2.32 -25.27
C LEU A 537 37.26 3.46 -25.65
N THR A 538 36.95 4.68 -25.22
CA THR A 538 37.76 5.88 -25.49
C THR A 538 37.85 6.75 -24.24
N ALA A 539 39.05 7.21 -23.92
CA ALA A 539 39.29 8.23 -22.90
C ALA A 539 40.21 9.32 -23.45
N GLY A 540 40.11 10.53 -22.89
CA GLY A 540 41.09 11.61 -23.11
C GLY A 540 42.37 11.48 -22.28
N GLY A 541 42.51 10.39 -21.53
CA GLY A 541 43.65 10.08 -20.67
C GLY A 541 43.94 8.58 -20.69
N HIS A 542 44.42 8.00 -19.58
CA HIS A 542 44.75 6.58 -19.51
C HIS A 542 43.50 5.67 -19.65
N VAL A 543 43.63 4.62 -20.45
CA VAL A 543 42.70 3.48 -20.48
C VAL A 543 43.44 2.27 -19.89
N SER A 544 42.93 1.70 -18.80
CA SER A 544 43.48 0.49 -18.19
C SER A 544 42.62 -0.72 -18.55
N VAL A 545 43.22 -1.77 -19.08
CA VAL A 545 42.54 -3.01 -19.48
C VAL A 545 43.44 -4.19 -19.14
N ALA A 546 42.89 -5.21 -18.48
CA ALA A 546 43.50 -6.52 -18.31
C ALA A 546 42.73 -7.54 -19.17
N ALA A 547 43.43 -8.47 -19.82
CA ALA A 547 42.81 -9.50 -20.65
C ALA A 547 43.57 -10.83 -20.56
N VAL A 548 42.83 -11.93 -20.41
CA VAL A 548 43.37 -13.25 -20.01
C VAL A 548 43.87 -14.10 -21.18
N LYS A 549 43.41 -13.84 -22.42
CA LYS A 549 43.85 -14.55 -23.65
C LYS A 549 44.78 -13.72 -24.54
N ALA A 550 44.42 -12.49 -24.83
CA ALA A 550 45.27 -11.52 -25.52
C ALA A 550 44.85 -10.09 -25.17
N LEU A 551 45.80 -9.24 -24.80
CA LEU A 551 45.60 -7.81 -24.64
C LEU A 551 46.20 -7.08 -25.85
N LEU A 552 45.38 -6.78 -26.86
CA LEU A 552 45.81 -6.02 -28.04
C LEU A 552 45.81 -4.50 -27.77
N ALA A 553 46.68 -4.07 -26.85
CA ALA A 553 46.83 -2.66 -26.49
C ALA A 553 47.74 -1.90 -27.46
N SER A 554 47.21 -0.83 -28.07
CA SER A 554 48.00 0.18 -28.79
C SER A 554 48.19 1.40 -27.88
N ALA A 555 49.35 1.51 -27.25
CA ALA A 555 49.71 2.60 -26.34
C ALA A 555 50.84 3.47 -26.91
N VAL A 556 50.79 4.78 -26.68
CA VAL A 556 51.77 5.74 -27.23
C VAL A 556 53.11 5.68 -26.47
N ASP A 557 53.08 5.55 -25.14
CA ASP A 557 54.28 5.65 -24.30
C ASP A 557 54.84 4.29 -23.80
N GLY A 558 54.05 3.21 -23.85
CA GLY A 558 54.53 1.85 -23.54
C GLY A 558 53.49 0.89 -22.95
N VAL A 559 53.87 -0.39 -22.85
CA VAL A 559 53.08 -1.50 -22.30
C VAL A 559 53.97 -2.35 -21.40
N ARG A 560 53.44 -2.86 -20.28
CA ARG A 560 54.10 -3.84 -19.40
C ARG A 560 53.24 -5.10 -19.32
N VAL A 561 53.87 -6.28 -19.34
CA VAL A 561 53.20 -7.59 -19.32
C VAL A 561 53.96 -8.53 -18.37
N PHE A 562 53.23 -9.39 -17.67
CA PHE A 562 53.74 -10.48 -16.86
C PHE A 562 52.91 -11.74 -17.19
N ALA A 563 53.54 -12.92 -17.25
CA ALA A 563 52.85 -14.17 -17.58
C ALA A 563 53.43 -15.34 -16.76
N GLN A 564 52.52 -16.15 -16.21
CA GLN A 564 52.87 -17.25 -15.30
C GLN A 564 52.94 -18.62 -16.01
N ASN A 565 52.11 -18.86 -17.03
CA ASN A 565 51.90 -20.21 -17.58
C ASN A 565 52.21 -20.36 -19.09
N LEU A 566 52.50 -19.28 -19.83
CA LEU A 566 52.67 -19.29 -21.30
C LEU A 566 53.87 -18.44 -21.81
N GLY A 567 54.69 -17.91 -20.90
CA GLY A 567 55.80 -17.01 -21.24
C GLY A 567 55.36 -15.64 -21.76
N ILE A 568 56.34 -14.75 -21.99
CA ILE A 568 56.10 -13.38 -22.50
C ILE A 568 56.94 -13.15 -23.75
N ARG A 569 56.31 -12.91 -24.91
CA ARG A 569 57.02 -12.64 -26.17
C ARG A 569 57.19 -11.12 -26.38
N LEU A 570 58.18 -10.53 -25.73
CA LEU A 570 58.46 -9.10 -25.77
C LEU A 570 59.20 -8.67 -27.06
N LYS A 571 58.69 -7.66 -27.75
CA LYS A 571 59.43 -6.82 -28.70
C LYS A 571 59.30 -5.36 -28.29
N ALA A 572 60.43 -4.68 -28.10
CA ALA A 572 60.46 -3.24 -27.84
C ALA A 572 60.80 -2.50 -29.14
N ALA A 573 60.10 -1.40 -29.43
CA ALA A 573 60.44 -0.51 -30.55
C ALA A 573 61.74 0.29 -30.26
N SER A 574 62.06 0.48 -28.97
CA SER A 574 63.33 1.01 -28.47
C SER A 574 63.51 0.52 -27.02
N GLY A 575 64.75 0.22 -26.61
CA GLY A 575 65.08 -0.22 -25.25
C GLY A 575 65.55 -1.67 -25.12
N LYS A 576 66.05 -2.03 -23.93
CA LYS A 576 66.63 -3.35 -23.61
C LYS A 576 65.58 -4.28 -23.00
N VAL A 577 65.59 -5.55 -23.41
CA VAL A 577 64.77 -6.63 -22.81
C VAL A 577 65.65 -7.49 -21.90
N GLN A 578 65.10 -7.95 -20.78
CA GLN A 578 65.79 -8.78 -19.78
C GLN A 578 64.79 -9.79 -19.19
N ILE A 579 65.22 -11.04 -19.00
CA ILE A 579 64.39 -12.17 -18.59
C ILE A 579 65.14 -12.94 -17.49
N GLU A 580 64.43 -13.33 -16.44
CA GLU A 580 64.96 -14.03 -15.27
C GLU A 580 63.87 -14.97 -14.72
N ALA A 581 64.26 -16.19 -14.33
CA ALA A 581 63.38 -17.15 -13.66
C ALA A 581 64.09 -17.69 -12.41
N GLN A 582 63.38 -17.76 -11.29
CA GLN A 582 63.97 -18.06 -9.97
C GLN A 582 63.59 -19.43 -9.39
N ARG A 583 62.74 -20.21 -10.07
CA ARG A 583 62.25 -21.53 -9.62
C ARG A 583 62.01 -22.56 -10.73
N ASP A 584 62.25 -22.21 -11.99
CA ASP A 584 62.07 -23.11 -13.15
C ASP A 584 62.97 -22.65 -14.32
N ASP A 585 63.10 -23.46 -15.36
CA ASP A 585 64.13 -23.33 -16.41
C ASP A 585 63.92 -22.17 -17.42
N VAL A 586 65.02 -21.77 -18.07
CA VAL A 586 65.04 -20.73 -19.12
C VAL A 586 65.59 -21.32 -20.43
N GLU A 587 64.72 -21.56 -21.40
CA GLU A 587 65.11 -22.03 -22.74
C GLU A 587 65.62 -20.88 -23.63
N VAL A 588 66.73 -21.09 -24.33
CA VAL A 588 67.36 -20.10 -25.22
C VAL A 588 67.83 -20.73 -26.53
N ILE A 589 67.25 -20.32 -27.66
CA ILE A 589 67.61 -20.76 -29.01
C ILE A 589 68.54 -19.73 -29.67
N ALA A 590 69.71 -20.15 -30.15
CA ALA A 590 70.70 -19.28 -30.79
C ALA A 590 71.30 -19.91 -32.06
N GLN A 591 71.48 -19.13 -33.13
CA GLN A 591 71.89 -19.58 -34.48
C GLN A 591 73.35 -20.09 -34.63
N ARG A 592 74.08 -20.43 -33.54
CA ARG A 592 75.47 -20.93 -33.65
C ARG A 592 75.76 -22.14 -32.76
N VAL A 593 75.61 -22.03 -31.45
CA VAL A 593 75.80 -23.12 -30.48
C VAL A 593 74.82 -22.96 -29.33
N VAL A 594 74.21 -24.06 -28.90
CA VAL A 594 73.50 -24.19 -27.62
C VAL A 594 74.21 -25.30 -26.85
N ASN A 595 74.72 -25.00 -25.65
CA ASN A 595 75.40 -25.97 -24.79
C ASN A 595 74.47 -26.40 -23.65
N ILE A 596 74.05 -27.66 -23.65
CA ILE A 596 73.32 -28.28 -22.54
C ILE A 596 74.32 -29.12 -21.75
N ILE A 597 74.69 -28.66 -20.54
CA ILE A 597 75.71 -29.30 -19.71
C ILE A 597 75.18 -29.49 -18.29
N SER A 598 74.77 -30.72 -17.96
CA SER A 598 74.63 -31.12 -16.57
C SER A 598 76.02 -31.37 -15.96
N ARG A 599 76.26 -30.88 -14.75
CA ARG A 599 77.50 -31.13 -13.99
C ARG A 599 77.31 -32.04 -12.77
N THR A 600 76.07 -32.39 -12.43
CA THR A 600 75.71 -33.16 -11.21
C THR A 600 74.45 -34.03 -11.32
N GLY A 601 73.68 -34.00 -12.42
CA GLY A 601 72.43 -34.75 -12.61
C GLY A 601 72.26 -35.37 -14.02
N SER A 602 71.09 -35.92 -14.32
CA SER A 602 70.77 -36.55 -15.61
C SER A 602 70.16 -35.59 -16.64
N ILE A 603 69.99 -36.06 -17.88
CA ILE A 603 69.27 -35.39 -18.98
C ILE A 603 68.27 -36.39 -19.55
N ASN A 604 67.00 -36.00 -19.71
CA ASN A 604 65.91 -36.87 -20.18
C ASN A 604 65.42 -36.42 -21.57
N LEU A 605 64.99 -37.38 -22.40
CA LEU A 605 64.49 -37.14 -23.77
C LEU A 605 63.22 -37.98 -24.03
N MET A 606 62.30 -37.46 -24.84
CA MET A 606 61.04 -38.14 -25.21
C MET A 606 60.68 -37.84 -26.68
N ALA A 607 60.02 -38.77 -27.38
CA ALA A 607 59.56 -38.59 -28.76
C ALA A 607 58.33 -39.45 -29.08
N SER A 608 57.55 -39.06 -30.10
CA SER A 608 56.25 -39.65 -30.47
C SER A 608 56.28 -40.69 -31.61
N ARG A 609 57.46 -41.10 -32.06
CA ARG A 609 57.65 -42.16 -33.07
C ARG A 609 58.78 -43.12 -32.68
N GLU A 610 59.97 -42.57 -32.53
CA GLU A 610 61.17 -43.27 -32.10
C GLU A 610 62.07 -42.31 -31.31
N ILE A 611 62.77 -42.82 -30.30
CA ILE A 611 63.93 -42.16 -29.70
C ILE A 611 65.16 -42.93 -30.19
N VAL A 612 66.07 -42.27 -30.90
CA VAL A 612 67.25 -42.89 -31.48
C VAL A 612 68.52 -42.23 -30.95
N PHE A 613 69.37 -43.02 -30.30
CA PHE A 613 70.70 -42.61 -29.86
C PHE A 613 71.74 -43.13 -30.86
N HIS A 614 72.57 -42.24 -31.39
CA HIS A 614 73.65 -42.55 -32.33
C HIS A 614 75.03 -42.27 -31.71
N ALA A 615 75.91 -43.27 -31.70
CA ALA A 615 77.30 -43.13 -31.30
C ALA A 615 78.19 -44.10 -32.10
N GLY A 616 78.93 -43.59 -33.10
CA GLY A 616 79.67 -44.44 -34.02
C GLY A 616 78.74 -45.34 -34.85
N SER A 617 79.07 -46.63 -34.96
CA SER A 617 78.20 -47.65 -35.58
C SER A 617 77.12 -48.20 -34.63
N THR A 618 77.14 -47.83 -33.34
CA THR A 618 76.10 -48.24 -32.38
C THR A 618 74.87 -47.33 -32.46
N ARG A 619 73.69 -47.96 -32.53
CA ARG A 619 72.38 -47.32 -32.55
C ARG A 619 71.42 -48.01 -31.58
N VAL A 620 70.93 -47.27 -30.59
CA VAL A 620 69.83 -47.70 -29.72
C VAL A 620 68.55 -47.05 -30.23
N VAL A 621 67.51 -47.86 -30.44
CA VAL A 621 66.18 -47.42 -30.90
C VAL A 621 65.14 -47.82 -29.86
N ILE A 622 64.30 -46.87 -29.47
CA ILE A 622 63.12 -47.10 -28.63
C ILE A 622 61.91 -46.62 -29.42
N ASP A 623 61.08 -47.54 -29.89
CA ASP A 623 59.92 -47.26 -30.74
C ASP A 623 58.74 -48.22 -30.44
N ALA A 624 57.64 -48.09 -31.19
CA ALA A 624 56.43 -48.89 -31.02
C ALA A 624 56.58 -50.41 -31.29
N GLN A 625 57.74 -50.87 -31.74
CA GLN A 625 58.13 -52.28 -31.92
C GLN A 625 59.11 -52.75 -30.83
N GLY A 626 59.37 -51.94 -29.80
CA GLY A 626 60.11 -52.29 -28.59
C GLY A 626 61.51 -51.67 -28.46
N TYR A 627 62.24 -52.10 -27.43
CA TYR A 627 63.63 -51.73 -27.18
C TYR A 627 64.58 -52.53 -28.08
N ARG A 628 65.33 -51.84 -28.96
CA ARG A 628 66.18 -52.49 -29.97
C ARG A 628 67.57 -51.87 -30.02
N VAL A 629 68.60 -52.69 -29.79
CA VAL A 629 70.01 -52.28 -29.85
C VAL A 629 70.67 -52.89 -31.07
N TYR A 630 71.30 -52.04 -31.87
CA TYR A 630 72.14 -52.41 -33.00
C TYR A 630 73.56 -51.98 -32.68
N THR A 631 74.50 -52.93 -32.66
CA THR A 631 75.91 -52.70 -32.30
C THR A 631 76.79 -53.75 -33.00
N GLU A 632 78.03 -53.39 -33.32
CA GLU A 632 79.04 -54.32 -33.86
C GLU A 632 79.91 -54.96 -32.75
N GLY A 633 79.76 -54.52 -31.50
CA GLY A 633 80.37 -55.12 -30.30
C GLY A 633 79.39 -55.97 -29.50
N GLU A 634 79.84 -56.54 -28.38
CA GLU A 634 78.98 -57.33 -27.48
C GLU A 634 77.84 -56.49 -26.87
N HIS A 635 76.66 -57.10 -26.74
CA HIS A 635 75.48 -56.52 -26.08
C HIS A 635 75.11 -57.34 -24.86
N LEU A 636 75.67 -56.97 -23.70
CA LEU A 636 75.42 -57.61 -22.41
C LEU A 636 74.22 -56.98 -21.69
N VAL A 637 73.23 -57.79 -21.33
CA VAL A 637 72.04 -57.38 -20.58
C VAL A 637 71.91 -58.23 -19.32
N HIS A 638 72.07 -57.62 -18.14
CA HIS A 638 71.92 -58.29 -16.85
C HIS A 638 70.54 -57.97 -16.25
N ALA A 639 69.69 -58.98 -16.09
CA ALA A 639 68.34 -58.87 -15.53
C ALA A 639 67.97 -60.10 -14.69
N ALA A 640 67.06 -59.94 -13.73
CA ALA A 640 66.71 -60.99 -12.77
C ALA A 640 65.44 -61.81 -13.09
N SER A 641 64.44 -61.25 -13.81
CA SER A 641 63.21 -61.93 -14.25
C SER A 641 62.39 -61.09 -15.26
N HIS A 642 61.49 -61.69 -16.07
CA HIS A 642 60.63 -61.00 -17.06
C HIS A 642 59.49 -61.89 -17.65
N ARG A 643 58.25 -61.35 -17.87
CA ARG A 643 57.17 -61.91 -18.76
C ARG A 643 55.90 -61.01 -18.89
N GLU A 644 55.16 -61.05 -20.03
CA GLU A 644 53.89 -60.32 -20.34
C GLU A 644 52.91 -61.07 -21.31
N PHE A 645 51.72 -60.52 -21.64
CA PHE A 645 50.64 -61.05 -22.56
C PHE A 645 49.76 -59.92 -23.23
N GLU A 646 48.85 -60.23 -24.19
CA GLU A 646 48.32 -59.31 -25.25
C GLU A 646 46.77 -59.01 -25.33
N PRO A 647 46.30 -57.95 -26.07
CA PRO A 647 44.87 -57.57 -26.31
C PRO A 647 44.40 -57.31 -27.79
N ALA A 648 43.10 -57.03 -28.06
CA ALA A 648 42.54 -56.61 -29.38
C ALA A 648 41.19 -55.80 -29.33
N ALA A 649 40.76 -55.15 -30.44
CA ALA A 649 39.54 -54.29 -30.61
C ALA A 649 39.04 -54.27 -32.10
N TRP A 650 38.15 -53.42 -32.69
CA TRP A 650 37.40 -52.17 -32.36
C TRP A 650 36.33 -51.81 -33.45
N PRO A 651 35.12 -51.24 -33.14
CA PRO A 651 34.37 -50.44 -34.15
C PRO A 651 33.39 -49.30 -33.66
N VAL A 652 32.62 -48.70 -34.61
CA VAL A 652 31.39 -47.86 -34.54
C VAL A 652 31.46 -46.37 -34.08
N SER A 653 30.69 -45.50 -34.78
CA SER A 653 30.33 -44.12 -34.36
C SER A 653 29.23 -44.16 -33.29
N MET A 654 29.59 -43.88 -32.04
CA MET A 654 28.74 -44.13 -30.88
C MET A 654 27.57 -43.14 -30.76
N PRO A 655 26.48 -43.50 -30.03
CA PRO A 655 25.68 -42.51 -29.33
C PRO A 655 26.56 -41.66 -28.40
N VAL A 656 26.09 -40.47 -28.03
CA VAL A 656 26.82 -39.59 -27.10
C VAL A 656 26.97 -40.32 -25.76
N THR A 657 28.22 -40.60 -25.41
CA THR A 657 28.61 -41.47 -24.30
C THR A 657 29.86 -40.90 -23.63
N THR A 658 30.16 -41.29 -22.40
CA THR A 658 31.35 -40.78 -21.67
C THR A 658 32.69 -41.05 -22.36
N ALA A 659 32.74 -41.98 -23.33
CA ALA A 659 33.92 -42.25 -24.15
C ALA A 659 33.91 -41.58 -25.54
N LYS A 660 32.77 -41.02 -25.98
CA LYS A 660 32.61 -40.18 -27.18
C LYS A 660 31.57 -39.08 -26.89
N PRO A 661 31.97 -37.95 -26.30
CA PRO A 661 31.08 -36.83 -26.01
C PRO A 661 30.52 -36.21 -27.30
N GLY A 662 29.39 -35.54 -27.20
CA GLY A 662 28.76 -34.80 -28.30
C GLY A 662 29.52 -33.51 -28.63
N ARG A 663 29.30 -32.97 -29.83
CA ARG A 663 29.94 -31.72 -30.29
C ARG A 663 29.67 -30.52 -29.38
N LEU A 664 28.46 -30.40 -28.82
CA LEU A 664 28.10 -29.33 -27.89
C LEU A 664 27.96 -29.87 -26.47
N ALA A 665 28.23 -29.04 -25.48
CA ALA A 665 28.16 -29.40 -24.06
C ALA A 665 27.67 -28.26 -23.15
N ALA A 666 27.12 -28.66 -22.01
CA ALA A 666 26.77 -27.79 -20.88
C ALA A 666 27.10 -28.48 -19.55
N HIS A 667 27.30 -27.68 -18.51
CA HIS A 667 27.71 -28.11 -17.18
C HIS A 667 26.92 -27.24 -16.21
N HIS A 668 26.05 -27.82 -15.40
CA HIS A 668 25.16 -27.09 -14.50
C HIS A 668 25.74 -27.13 -13.09
N VAL A 669 25.54 -26.06 -12.33
CA VAL A 669 26.33 -25.79 -11.12
C VAL A 669 25.37 -25.21 -10.10
N LEU A 670 24.96 -26.04 -9.17
CA LEU A 670 23.76 -25.85 -8.37
C LEU A 670 24.14 -25.26 -7.01
N ILE A 671 23.67 -24.05 -6.75
CA ILE A 671 23.94 -23.30 -5.51
C ILE A 671 22.62 -22.89 -4.86
N GLU A 672 22.55 -22.93 -3.53
CA GLU A 672 21.35 -22.54 -2.77
C GLU A 672 21.15 -21.01 -2.76
N HIS A 673 19.89 -20.58 -2.85
CA HIS A 673 19.49 -19.18 -2.94
C HIS A 673 19.77 -18.42 -1.63
N ASP A 674 20.22 -17.17 -1.74
CA ASP A 674 20.66 -16.28 -0.65
C ASP A 674 21.92 -16.75 0.13
N SER A 675 22.00 -17.99 0.62
CA SER A 675 23.21 -18.41 1.34
C SER A 675 24.40 -18.59 0.41
N GLY A 676 24.21 -19.00 -0.84
CA GLY A 676 25.29 -19.19 -1.79
C GLY A 676 26.20 -20.40 -1.48
N TYR A 677 25.78 -21.32 -0.62
CA TYR A 677 26.50 -22.59 -0.40
C TYR A 677 26.25 -23.58 -1.56
N ALA A 678 27.30 -24.31 -1.95
CA ALA A 678 27.22 -25.29 -3.03
C ALA A 678 26.36 -26.49 -2.65
N LEU A 679 25.48 -26.93 -3.55
CA LEU A 679 24.63 -28.11 -3.36
C LEU A 679 25.43 -29.38 -3.67
N ALA A 680 26.38 -29.72 -2.79
CA ALA A 680 27.25 -30.89 -2.93
C ALA A 680 26.52 -32.22 -2.67
N ASN A 681 26.94 -33.28 -3.36
CA ASN A 681 26.33 -34.62 -3.32
C ASN A 681 24.81 -34.65 -3.62
N GLN A 682 24.33 -33.67 -4.40
CA GLN A 682 22.91 -33.50 -4.75
C GLN A 682 22.52 -34.40 -5.94
N PRO A 683 21.54 -35.30 -5.80
CA PRO A 683 20.99 -36.03 -6.94
C PRO A 683 20.23 -35.12 -7.91
N TYR A 684 20.42 -35.30 -9.21
CA TYR A 684 19.75 -34.51 -10.24
C TYR A 684 19.37 -35.37 -11.45
N ARG A 685 18.46 -34.85 -12.27
CA ARG A 685 18.02 -35.38 -13.56
C ARG A 685 18.03 -34.23 -14.57
N ILE A 686 18.78 -34.36 -15.66
CA ILE A 686 18.76 -33.38 -16.75
C ILE A 686 18.05 -34.00 -17.93
N THR A 687 16.95 -33.40 -18.36
CA THR A 687 16.16 -33.84 -19.52
C THR A 687 16.38 -32.84 -20.66
N LEU A 688 16.84 -33.35 -21.81
CA LEU A 688 17.04 -32.56 -23.03
C LEU A 688 15.84 -32.68 -23.98
N ASP A 689 15.64 -31.67 -24.83
CA ASP A 689 14.56 -31.66 -25.83
C ASP A 689 14.66 -32.82 -26.85
N ASP A 690 15.86 -33.38 -27.05
CA ASP A 690 16.09 -34.56 -27.91
C ASP A 690 15.71 -35.89 -27.24
N GLY A 691 15.20 -35.83 -25.99
CA GLY A 691 14.80 -36.99 -25.19
C GLY A 691 15.93 -37.62 -24.39
N GLN A 692 17.16 -37.10 -24.44
CA GLN A 692 18.26 -37.60 -23.64
C GLN A 692 18.07 -37.22 -22.16
N VAL A 693 17.97 -38.22 -21.29
CA VAL A 693 17.91 -38.05 -19.83
C VAL A 693 19.25 -38.41 -19.18
N ILE A 694 19.82 -37.48 -18.42
CA ILE A 694 21.13 -37.58 -17.78
C ILE A 694 20.95 -37.38 -16.27
N SER A 695 20.84 -38.49 -15.55
CA SER A 695 20.80 -38.48 -14.08
C SER A 695 22.20 -38.60 -13.48
N GLY A 696 22.38 -38.05 -12.29
CA GLY A 696 23.63 -38.19 -11.54
C GLY A 696 23.56 -37.54 -10.16
N VAL A 697 24.74 -37.36 -9.56
CA VAL A 697 24.93 -36.71 -8.26
C VAL A 697 26.00 -35.62 -8.44
N THR A 698 25.83 -34.45 -7.81
CA THR A 698 26.79 -33.34 -7.95
C THR A 698 28.09 -33.60 -7.18
N ASN A 699 29.17 -32.95 -7.60
CA ASN A 699 30.44 -32.96 -6.88
C ASN A 699 30.46 -31.97 -5.69
N ALA A 700 31.60 -31.85 -5.01
CA ALA A 700 31.79 -30.95 -3.86
C ALA A 700 31.63 -29.44 -4.16
N LEU A 701 31.64 -29.03 -5.43
CA LEU A 701 31.39 -27.65 -5.88
C LEU A 701 29.94 -27.44 -6.38
N GLY A 702 29.06 -28.44 -6.21
CA GLY A 702 27.67 -28.39 -6.67
C GLY A 702 27.50 -28.65 -8.16
N GLU A 703 28.55 -29.11 -8.85
CA GLU A 703 28.52 -29.29 -10.30
C GLU A 703 27.86 -30.62 -10.71
N THR A 704 26.97 -30.58 -11.71
CA THR A 704 26.45 -31.75 -12.40
C THR A 704 27.53 -32.41 -13.24
N ARG A 705 27.22 -33.52 -13.92
CA ARG A 705 28.07 -33.99 -15.01
C ARG A 705 27.97 -33.02 -16.20
N VAL A 706 29.03 -32.96 -16.99
CA VAL A 706 29.00 -32.33 -18.31
C VAL A 706 28.04 -33.11 -19.21
N VAL A 707 26.93 -32.46 -19.54
CA VAL A 707 25.97 -32.87 -20.55
C VAL A 707 26.57 -32.59 -21.92
N SER A 708 26.34 -33.45 -22.91
CA SER A 708 26.67 -33.13 -24.31
C SER A 708 25.64 -33.71 -25.29
N SER A 709 25.41 -33.00 -26.39
CA SER A 709 24.60 -33.40 -27.55
C SER A 709 25.32 -32.97 -28.83
N ASN A 710 24.84 -33.38 -30.00
CA ASN A 710 25.45 -33.02 -31.30
C ASN A 710 24.81 -31.80 -31.97
N VAL A 711 23.75 -31.24 -31.37
CA VAL A 711 22.99 -30.07 -31.84
C VAL A 711 22.55 -29.22 -30.65
N PRO A 712 22.20 -27.92 -30.83
CA PRO A 712 21.69 -27.07 -29.76
C PRO A 712 20.33 -27.55 -29.26
N VAL A 713 20.18 -27.77 -27.95
CA VAL A 713 18.94 -28.20 -27.28
C VAL A 713 18.76 -27.50 -25.93
N PHE A 714 17.52 -27.26 -25.48
CA PHE A 714 17.25 -26.84 -24.11
C PHE A 714 17.41 -28.01 -23.13
N ALA A 715 17.60 -27.66 -21.87
CA ALA A 715 17.80 -28.60 -20.77
C ALA A 715 16.98 -28.19 -19.55
N THR A 716 16.09 -29.07 -19.07
CA THR A 716 15.49 -28.94 -17.75
C THR A 716 16.37 -29.67 -16.74
N VAL A 717 16.81 -29.00 -15.68
CA VAL A 717 17.63 -29.56 -14.61
C VAL A 717 16.77 -29.72 -13.36
N GLU A 718 16.39 -30.94 -13.04
CA GLU A 718 15.58 -31.29 -11.88
C GLU A 718 16.48 -31.73 -10.73
N LEU A 719 16.28 -31.18 -9.54
CA LEU A 719 16.94 -31.65 -8.32
C LEU A 719 16.04 -32.67 -7.64
N LEU A 720 16.58 -33.85 -7.32
CA LEU A 720 15.85 -34.99 -6.77
C LEU A 720 16.10 -35.13 -5.25
N ALA A 721 15.17 -35.72 -4.51
CA ALA A 721 15.37 -35.98 -3.09
C ALA A 721 16.45 -37.04 -2.85
N ALA A 722 17.40 -36.77 -1.95
CA ALA A 722 18.44 -37.74 -1.56
C ALA A 722 17.86 -39.02 -0.95
N SER A 723 16.74 -38.89 -0.22
CA SER A 723 15.98 -40.02 0.35
C SER A 723 15.08 -40.74 -0.66
N GLU A 724 14.68 -40.08 -1.76
CA GLU A 724 13.70 -40.59 -2.74
C GLU A 724 14.03 -40.09 -4.16
N PRO A 725 14.97 -40.75 -4.88
CA PRO A 725 15.55 -40.22 -6.12
C PRO A 725 14.62 -40.06 -7.34
N ASP A 726 13.34 -40.41 -7.23
CA ASP A 726 12.33 -40.20 -8.27
C ASP A 726 11.46 -38.95 -8.06
N LYS A 727 11.70 -38.20 -6.98
CA LYS A 727 10.87 -37.04 -6.62
C LYS A 727 11.65 -35.73 -6.74
N VAL A 728 11.13 -34.84 -7.59
CA VAL A 728 11.71 -33.51 -7.88
C VAL A 728 11.37 -32.54 -6.74
N ILE A 729 12.40 -31.95 -6.14
CA ILE A 729 12.32 -31.05 -4.97
C ILE A 729 12.91 -29.65 -5.21
N ALA A 730 13.53 -29.43 -6.37
CA ALA A 730 13.91 -28.10 -6.88
C ALA A 730 14.27 -28.19 -8.38
N LEU A 731 14.61 -27.07 -9.03
CA LEU A 731 14.68 -26.95 -10.49
C LEU A 731 15.56 -25.80 -11.01
N SER A 732 16.17 -25.97 -12.19
CA SER A 732 16.82 -24.93 -13.01
C SER A 732 16.53 -25.14 -14.51
N LYS A 733 16.72 -24.11 -15.34
CA LYS A 733 16.71 -24.19 -16.82
C LYS A 733 18.12 -23.95 -17.38
N GLY A 734 18.47 -24.70 -18.42
CA GLY A 734 19.72 -24.58 -19.16
C GLY A 734 19.55 -24.71 -20.68
N VAL A 735 20.66 -24.53 -21.40
CA VAL A 735 20.74 -24.77 -22.86
C VAL A 735 22.12 -25.34 -23.22
N VAL A 736 22.14 -26.39 -24.04
CA VAL A 736 23.35 -27.12 -24.46
C VAL A 736 23.85 -26.57 -25.80
N ILE A 737 24.53 -25.42 -25.77
CA ILE A 737 24.88 -24.66 -27.00
C ILE A 737 26.38 -24.41 -27.23
N ARG A 738 27.25 -24.73 -26.26
CA ARG A 738 28.69 -24.42 -26.34
C ARG A 738 29.45 -25.61 -26.93
N GLU A 739 30.33 -25.40 -27.91
CA GLU A 739 31.23 -26.48 -28.41
C GLU A 739 31.99 -27.15 -27.25
N ALA A 740 31.96 -28.47 -27.18
CA ALA A 740 32.50 -29.27 -26.08
C ALA A 740 34.03 -29.20 -25.98
N GLU A 741 34.71 -28.94 -27.09
CA GLU A 741 36.16 -28.69 -27.16
C GLU A 741 36.57 -27.30 -26.64
N GLN A 742 35.63 -26.36 -26.47
CA GLN A 742 35.91 -25.10 -25.78
C GLN A 742 35.81 -25.30 -24.27
N PRO A 743 36.84 -25.05 -23.46
CA PRO A 743 36.67 -24.98 -22.01
C PRO A 743 35.72 -23.82 -21.65
N PHE A 744 35.00 -23.94 -20.53
CA PHE A 744 34.24 -22.80 -20.00
C PHE A 744 35.23 -21.69 -19.56
N PHE A 745 34.75 -20.44 -19.58
CA PHE A 745 35.52 -19.29 -19.15
C PHE A 745 34.71 -18.46 -18.16
N ALA A 746 35.29 -18.22 -16.99
CA ALA A 746 34.81 -17.18 -16.09
C ALA A 746 35.04 -15.82 -16.75
N GLY A 747 33.97 -15.04 -16.90
CA GLY A 747 34.11 -13.61 -16.63
C GLY A 747 34.28 -13.42 -15.11
N ASP A 748 34.89 -12.31 -14.69
CA ASP A 748 35.04 -12.00 -13.27
C ASP A 748 33.67 -11.67 -12.63
N VAL A 749 32.96 -12.74 -12.28
CA VAL A 749 31.74 -12.78 -11.48
C VAL A 749 32.18 -13.25 -10.09
N PRO A 750 32.47 -12.33 -9.13
CA PRO A 750 32.70 -12.66 -7.72
C PRO A 750 31.47 -13.30 -7.07
N ASN A 751 31.36 -14.60 -7.30
CA ASN A 751 30.39 -15.48 -6.68
C ASN A 751 30.59 -15.50 -5.16
N ALA A 752 29.77 -14.69 -4.48
CA ALA A 752 29.75 -14.48 -3.03
C ALA A 752 31.05 -13.94 -2.40
N GLU A 753 30.87 -13.23 -1.29
CA GLU A 753 31.92 -13.10 -0.28
C GLU A 753 32.14 -14.49 0.33
N LYS A 754 33.40 -14.96 0.36
CA LYS A 754 33.72 -16.31 0.85
C LYS A 754 33.37 -16.44 2.33
N ARG A 755 32.24 -17.09 2.60
CA ARG A 755 31.81 -17.52 3.94
C ARG A 755 32.19 -18.99 4.14
N SER A 756 32.44 -19.32 5.40
CA SER A 756 32.84 -20.65 5.85
C SER A 756 32.17 -20.91 7.19
N THR A 757 31.54 -22.07 7.36
CA THR A 757 31.01 -22.51 8.65
C THR A 757 31.15 -24.02 8.78
N THR A 758 31.19 -24.55 10.00
CA THR A 758 31.18 -26.00 10.22
C THR A 758 29.75 -26.47 10.41
N VAL A 759 29.37 -27.48 9.63
CA VAL A 759 28.04 -28.11 9.65
C VAL A 759 28.20 -29.62 9.63
N ALA A 760 27.61 -30.30 10.61
CA ALA A 760 27.74 -31.74 10.76
C ALA A 760 29.22 -32.20 10.80
N GLY A 761 30.06 -31.43 11.51
CA GLY A 761 31.51 -31.67 11.62
C GLY A 761 32.31 -31.45 10.32
N LYS A 762 31.67 -30.99 9.24
CA LYS A 762 32.27 -30.72 7.93
C LYS A 762 32.32 -29.22 7.69
N THR A 763 33.48 -28.68 7.30
CA THR A 763 33.55 -27.27 6.86
C THR A 763 32.82 -27.12 5.52
N VAL A 764 31.82 -26.25 5.49
CA VAL A 764 31.08 -25.86 4.28
C VAL A 764 31.48 -24.44 3.90
N ASP A 765 32.08 -24.30 2.73
CA ASP A 765 32.45 -23.01 2.15
C ASP A 765 31.43 -22.59 1.08
N THR A 766 31.11 -21.30 0.99
CA THR A 766 30.55 -20.75 -0.26
C THR A 766 31.67 -20.75 -1.30
N PRO A 767 31.47 -21.33 -2.50
CA PRO A 767 32.55 -21.49 -3.46
C PRO A 767 33.04 -20.13 -3.96
N SER A 768 34.36 -19.96 -4.04
CA SER A 768 35.01 -18.69 -4.36
C SER A 768 34.73 -18.19 -5.77
N LEU A 769 35.22 -16.99 -6.10
CA LEU A 769 35.65 -16.63 -7.45
C LEU A 769 36.23 -17.87 -8.16
N ARG A 770 35.60 -18.29 -9.27
CA ARG A 770 35.73 -19.62 -9.91
C ARG A 770 35.09 -20.75 -9.09
N ALA A 771 33.76 -20.80 -9.11
CA ALA A 771 32.95 -21.71 -8.29
C ALA A 771 32.90 -23.18 -8.78
N THR A 772 33.83 -23.58 -9.64
CA THR A 772 33.65 -24.69 -10.60
C THR A 772 34.98 -25.24 -11.11
N THR A 773 35.03 -26.53 -11.45
CA THR A 773 36.21 -27.17 -12.07
C THR A 773 36.55 -26.59 -13.45
N GLU A 774 35.56 -26.07 -14.18
CA GLU A 774 35.75 -25.45 -15.49
C GLU A 774 35.63 -23.91 -15.50
N ASN A 775 35.49 -23.24 -14.35
CA ASN A 775 35.29 -21.79 -14.24
C ASN A 775 33.97 -21.24 -14.82
N LYS A 776 32.90 -22.03 -14.92
CA LYS A 776 31.54 -21.48 -15.16
C LYS A 776 31.03 -20.71 -13.93
N ALA A 777 30.20 -19.68 -14.15
CA ALA A 777 29.37 -19.08 -13.10
C ALA A 777 28.21 -20.02 -12.70
N PRO A 778 27.73 -19.98 -11.43
CA PRO A 778 26.71 -20.90 -10.94
C PRO A 778 25.28 -20.52 -11.32
N GLU A 779 24.38 -21.49 -11.20
CA GLU A 779 22.93 -21.36 -11.32
C GLU A 779 22.31 -21.48 -9.91
N PHE A 780 21.72 -20.38 -9.44
CA PHE A 780 21.08 -20.33 -8.11
C PHE A 780 19.70 -20.98 -8.15
N VAL A 781 19.43 -21.85 -7.17
CA VAL A 781 18.25 -22.70 -7.13
C VAL A 781 17.28 -22.23 -6.04
N SER A 782 16.38 -21.30 -6.40
CA SER A 782 15.05 -21.00 -5.79
C SER A 782 14.92 -20.68 -4.28
N CYS A 783 13.89 -19.90 -3.88
CA CYS A 783 13.56 -19.67 -2.47
C CYS A 783 13.13 -20.97 -1.75
N ASP A 784 13.98 -21.60 -0.95
CA ASP A 784 13.50 -22.56 0.06
C ASP A 784 14.35 -22.64 1.35
N PRO A 785 13.89 -22.06 2.47
CA PRO A 785 14.41 -22.38 3.80
C PRO A 785 13.85 -23.73 4.32
N MET A 786 14.25 -24.81 3.64
CA MET A 786 14.41 -26.17 4.18
C MET A 786 13.14 -27.04 4.36
N ASN A 787 12.86 -27.82 3.32
CA ASN A 787 11.78 -28.80 3.25
C ASN A 787 11.95 -30.06 4.16
N PHE A 788 11.76 -29.92 5.47
CA PHE A 788 11.67 -31.07 6.41
C PHE A 788 10.35 -31.88 6.29
N GLY A 789 9.97 -32.38 5.12
CA GLY A 789 8.90 -33.39 4.97
C GLY A 789 7.43 -32.93 5.02
N LEU A 790 7.06 -31.84 5.71
CA LEU A 790 5.68 -31.30 5.65
C LEU A 790 5.42 -30.43 4.41
N ARG A 791 6.46 -29.82 3.81
CA ARG A 791 6.39 -29.12 2.51
C ARG A 791 6.76 -30.02 1.33
N PHE A 792 6.67 -31.33 1.54
CA PHE A 792 6.99 -32.34 0.54
C PHE A 792 6.00 -32.26 -0.62
N TYR A 793 6.52 -32.16 -1.84
CA TYR A 793 5.74 -31.95 -3.05
C TYR A 793 6.21 -32.84 -4.20
N HIS A 794 5.42 -32.88 -5.26
CA HIS A 794 5.82 -33.39 -6.57
C HIS A 794 5.08 -32.64 -7.68
N PHE A 795 5.54 -32.80 -8.91
CA PHE A 795 4.82 -32.37 -10.11
C PHE A 795 3.83 -33.45 -10.55
N ILE A 796 2.76 -33.03 -11.24
CA ILE A 796 1.77 -33.92 -11.86
C ILE A 796 1.71 -33.71 -13.39
N ASP A 797 1.07 -34.64 -14.10
CA ASP A 797 0.81 -34.60 -15.55
C ASP A 797 2.06 -34.43 -16.46
N GLY A 798 3.25 -34.80 -15.96
CA GLY A 798 4.51 -34.66 -16.68
C GLY A 798 5.05 -33.23 -16.73
N ALA A 799 4.42 -32.30 -16.01
CA ALA A 799 4.96 -30.97 -15.81
C ALA A 799 6.28 -31.03 -15.04
N ASN A 800 7.10 -30.01 -15.23
CA ASN A 800 8.41 -29.87 -14.60
C ASN A 800 8.63 -28.40 -14.23
N GLY A 801 9.77 -28.12 -13.59
CA GLY A 801 10.05 -26.77 -13.10
C GLY A 801 10.06 -25.68 -14.18
N ALA A 802 10.31 -26.05 -15.43
CA ALA A 802 10.42 -25.08 -16.51
C ALA A 802 9.08 -24.49 -16.97
N ASP A 803 7.95 -25.11 -16.64
CA ASP A 803 6.64 -24.73 -17.17
C ASP A 803 6.06 -23.46 -16.50
N ALA A 804 6.69 -23.01 -15.40
CA ALA A 804 6.32 -21.81 -14.66
C ALA A 804 7.11 -20.57 -15.12
N PRO A 805 6.44 -19.44 -15.41
CA PRO A 805 7.11 -18.14 -15.56
C PRO A 805 7.77 -17.70 -14.25
N ALA A 806 8.96 -17.10 -14.34
CA ALA A 806 9.64 -16.50 -13.19
C ALA A 806 8.75 -15.41 -12.54
N GLY A 807 8.47 -15.57 -11.25
CA GLY A 807 7.57 -14.70 -10.48
C GLY A 807 6.13 -15.22 -10.30
N MET A 808 5.76 -16.36 -10.89
CA MET A 808 4.45 -16.98 -10.63
C MET A 808 4.44 -17.72 -9.27
N SER A 809 3.62 -17.26 -8.32
CA SER A 809 3.61 -17.75 -6.93
C SER A 809 2.68 -18.95 -6.66
N MET A 810 1.79 -19.30 -7.59
CA MET A 810 0.82 -20.39 -7.48
C MET A 810 0.73 -21.15 -8.81
N ARG A 811 0.58 -22.48 -8.80
CA ARG A 811 0.49 -23.32 -10.01
C ARG A 811 -0.54 -24.45 -9.90
N LYS A 812 -0.90 -25.02 -11.06
CA LYS A 812 -1.91 -26.09 -11.24
C LYS A 812 -1.35 -27.51 -11.35
N ASP A 813 -0.03 -27.61 -11.36
CA ASP A 813 0.77 -28.76 -11.79
C ASP A 813 1.63 -29.32 -10.64
N VAL A 814 1.25 -28.98 -9.40
CA VAL A 814 1.95 -29.32 -8.16
C VAL A 814 0.98 -29.99 -7.20
N GLU A 815 1.47 -31.02 -6.51
CA GLU A 815 0.76 -31.62 -5.39
C GLU A 815 1.68 -31.78 -4.17
N TYR A 816 1.22 -31.28 -3.02
CA TYR A 816 1.82 -31.50 -1.71
C TYR A 816 1.09 -32.65 -0.99
N PRO A 817 1.46 -33.93 -1.20
CA PRO A 817 0.66 -35.07 -0.76
C PRO A 817 0.45 -35.11 0.76
N VAL A 818 1.45 -34.73 1.56
CA VAL A 818 1.35 -34.76 3.04
C VAL A 818 0.33 -33.73 3.52
N THR A 819 0.44 -32.48 3.05
CA THR A 819 -0.49 -31.40 3.40
C THR A 819 -1.90 -31.65 2.86
N LYS A 820 -2.02 -32.22 1.65
CA LYS A 820 -3.31 -32.57 1.04
C LYS A 820 -4.04 -33.67 1.82
N VAL A 821 -3.33 -34.74 2.21
CA VAL A 821 -3.88 -35.84 3.04
C VAL A 821 -4.24 -35.33 4.43
N TYR A 822 -3.35 -34.54 5.07
CA TYR A 822 -3.67 -33.87 6.34
C TYR A 822 -4.94 -33.04 6.23
N THR A 823 -5.02 -32.16 5.24
CA THR A 823 -6.15 -31.22 5.06
C THR A 823 -7.46 -31.96 4.86
N ALA A 824 -7.47 -33.05 4.09
CA ALA A 824 -8.65 -33.89 3.95
C ALA A 824 -9.06 -34.56 5.28
N ALA A 825 -8.10 -35.14 6.01
CA ALA A 825 -8.34 -35.84 7.28
C ALA A 825 -8.79 -34.90 8.41
N ILE A 826 -8.13 -33.76 8.60
CA ILE A 826 -8.47 -32.77 9.63
C ILE A 826 -9.80 -32.08 9.31
N LYS A 827 -10.10 -31.78 8.04
CA LYS A 827 -11.39 -31.23 7.61
C LYS A 827 -12.53 -32.21 7.86
N ALA A 828 -12.31 -33.52 7.65
CA ALA A 828 -13.28 -34.55 7.98
C ALA A 828 -13.48 -34.68 9.50
N ALA A 829 -12.40 -34.75 10.28
CA ALA A 829 -12.46 -34.85 11.73
C ALA A 829 -13.14 -33.64 12.39
N LEU A 830 -12.71 -32.42 12.03
CA LEU A 830 -13.31 -31.18 12.54
C LEU A 830 -14.76 -30.98 12.11
N LYS A 831 -15.18 -31.46 10.93
CA LYS A 831 -16.60 -31.43 10.52
C LYS A 831 -17.43 -32.60 11.08
N GLY A 832 -16.79 -33.63 11.63
CA GLY A 832 -17.46 -34.74 12.32
C GLY A 832 -17.80 -34.45 13.78
N ILE A 833 -17.29 -33.34 14.34
CA ILE A 833 -17.66 -32.86 15.68
C ILE A 833 -19.03 -32.17 15.61
N ASP A 834 -19.93 -32.53 16.53
CA ASP A 834 -21.17 -31.79 16.76
C ASP A 834 -20.90 -30.48 17.50
N TRP A 835 -20.55 -29.43 16.74
CA TRP A 835 -20.35 -28.09 17.27
C TRP A 835 -21.62 -27.44 17.83
N ALA A 836 -22.82 -27.99 17.61
CA ALA A 836 -24.04 -27.52 18.26
C ALA A 836 -24.15 -28.05 19.71
N GLY A 837 -23.58 -29.22 19.98
CA GLY A 837 -23.49 -29.81 21.33
C GLY A 837 -22.34 -29.27 22.20
N VAL A 838 -21.36 -28.57 21.62
CA VAL A 838 -20.19 -28.04 22.37
C VAL A 838 -20.56 -26.75 23.10
N GLY A 839 -20.60 -26.81 24.43
CA GLY A 839 -20.85 -25.66 25.30
C GLY A 839 -19.63 -24.75 25.51
N TRP A 840 -19.88 -23.54 25.99
CA TRP A 840 -18.86 -22.60 26.49
C TRP A 840 -19.23 -22.14 27.93
N PRO A 841 -18.29 -22.12 28.90
CA PRO A 841 -16.89 -22.55 28.81
C PRO A 841 -16.77 -24.05 28.52
N LEU A 842 -15.63 -24.45 27.94
CA LEU A 842 -15.40 -25.85 27.53
C LEU A 842 -15.40 -26.79 28.74
N SER A 843 -16.11 -27.92 28.60
CA SER A 843 -16.02 -29.04 29.54
C SER A 843 -14.76 -29.88 29.28
N VAL A 844 -14.38 -30.75 30.22
CA VAL A 844 -13.21 -31.64 30.05
C VAL A 844 -13.45 -32.61 28.89
N GLU A 845 -14.65 -33.16 28.79
CA GLU A 845 -15.09 -34.06 27.72
C GLU A 845 -15.08 -33.36 26.35
N SER A 846 -15.46 -32.09 26.32
CA SER A 846 -15.41 -31.25 25.10
C SER A 846 -13.96 -31.04 24.64
N ILE A 847 -13.05 -30.78 25.58
CA ILE A 847 -11.61 -30.64 25.32
C ILE A 847 -11.02 -31.96 24.84
N GLU A 848 -11.29 -33.08 25.51
CA GLU A 848 -10.81 -34.42 25.13
C GLU A 848 -11.35 -34.85 23.76
N MET A 849 -12.63 -34.58 23.45
CA MET A 849 -13.21 -34.85 22.13
C MET A 849 -12.46 -34.08 21.02
N ILE A 850 -12.23 -32.78 21.20
CA ILE A 850 -11.51 -31.95 20.23
C ILE A 850 -10.06 -32.45 20.06
N GLN A 851 -9.36 -32.71 21.17
CA GLN A 851 -7.99 -33.27 21.14
C GLN A 851 -7.95 -34.59 20.36
N ASN A 852 -8.82 -35.55 20.69
CA ASN A 852 -8.83 -36.86 20.04
C ASN A 852 -9.15 -36.78 18.55
N ALA A 853 -10.05 -35.86 18.14
CA ALA A 853 -10.38 -35.64 16.73
C ALA A 853 -9.18 -35.08 15.92
N VAL A 854 -8.44 -34.11 16.47
CA VAL A 854 -7.31 -33.49 15.74
C VAL A 854 -6.01 -34.29 15.82
N LYS A 855 -5.83 -35.11 16.87
CA LYS A 855 -4.61 -35.86 17.18
C LYS A 855 -4.15 -36.77 16.03
N GLN A 856 -5.00 -37.68 15.55
CA GLN A 856 -4.56 -38.65 14.54
C GLN A 856 -4.26 -38.03 13.16
N PRO A 857 -5.07 -37.08 12.61
CA PRO A 857 -4.68 -36.33 11.42
C PRO A 857 -3.30 -35.68 11.55
N LEU A 858 -3.02 -35.03 12.69
CA LEU A 858 -1.76 -34.33 12.92
C LEU A 858 -0.58 -35.29 13.12
N TYR A 859 -0.76 -36.36 13.88
CA TYR A 859 0.27 -37.39 14.12
C TYR A 859 0.64 -38.11 12.82
N ASN A 860 -0.34 -38.41 11.95
CA ASN A 860 -0.08 -39.01 10.65
C ASN A 860 0.75 -38.08 9.76
N ALA A 861 0.46 -36.77 9.76
CA ALA A 861 1.26 -35.79 9.03
C ALA A 861 2.69 -35.71 9.59
N LEU A 862 2.83 -35.59 10.92
CA LEU A 862 4.11 -35.50 11.63
C LEU A 862 5.02 -36.71 11.42
N ARG A 863 4.45 -37.90 11.19
CA ARG A 863 5.14 -39.17 10.92
C ARG A 863 5.48 -39.40 9.43
N THR A 864 4.95 -38.60 8.51
CA THR A 864 5.06 -38.85 7.07
C THR A 864 6.21 -38.08 6.44
N GLY A 865 6.95 -38.74 5.54
CA GLY A 865 8.06 -38.15 4.78
C GLY A 865 9.43 -38.33 5.47
N PRO A 866 10.52 -37.84 4.85
CA PRO A 866 11.89 -38.14 5.27
C PRO A 866 12.31 -37.54 6.62
N PHE A 867 11.49 -36.68 7.21
CA PHE A 867 11.69 -36.06 8.52
C PHE A 867 10.56 -36.39 9.50
N GLY A 868 9.91 -37.54 9.28
CA GLY A 868 8.87 -38.08 10.13
C GLY A 868 9.34 -38.27 11.57
N LEU A 869 8.59 -37.74 12.52
CA LEU A 869 8.82 -37.95 13.95
C LEU A 869 8.41 -39.37 14.35
N PHE A 870 9.17 -39.98 15.26
CA PHE A 870 8.93 -41.34 15.71
C PHE A 870 7.85 -41.38 16.80
N GLY A 871 7.06 -42.45 16.80
CA GLY A 871 6.07 -42.72 17.84
C GLY A 871 5.74 -44.21 17.88
N GLY A 872 5.69 -44.77 19.08
CA GLY A 872 5.68 -46.22 19.27
C GLY A 872 4.42 -46.93 18.75
N ASN A 873 4.62 -48.05 18.08
CA ASN A 873 3.67 -49.17 18.06
C ASN A 873 4.37 -50.55 18.00
N SER A 874 5.67 -50.61 18.36
CA SER A 874 6.50 -51.81 18.24
C SER A 874 7.74 -51.78 19.14
N SER A 875 7.81 -52.72 20.09
CA SER A 875 9.03 -53.39 20.58
C SER A 875 10.19 -52.59 21.19
N ILE A 876 10.12 -51.27 21.38
CA ILE A 876 11.12 -50.48 22.12
C ILE A 876 10.42 -49.81 23.35
N PRO A 877 10.91 -49.99 24.59
CA PRO A 877 10.19 -49.52 25.78
C PRO A 877 10.35 -48.01 26.05
N GLU A 878 9.22 -47.34 26.31
CA GLU A 878 8.97 -46.14 27.15
C GLU A 878 9.77 -44.83 26.94
N ASN A 879 10.95 -44.83 26.29
CA ASN A 879 11.84 -43.67 26.15
C ASN A 879 11.96 -43.16 24.69
N GLY A 880 10.89 -43.27 23.87
CA GLY A 880 10.98 -42.99 22.43
C GLY A 880 9.73 -42.52 21.70
N ASP A 881 8.67 -42.05 22.37
CA ASP A 881 7.58 -41.34 21.70
C ASP A 881 7.87 -39.84 21.69
N VAL A 882 8.01 -39.27 20.48
CA VAL A 882 8.31 -37.84 20.28
C VAL A 882 7.18 -37.11 19.55
N MET A 883 5.98 -37.69 19.52
CA MET A 883 4.77 -36.98 19.13
C MET A 883 4.45 -35.86 20.13
N PRO A 884 4.12 -34.63 19.68
CA PRO A 884 3.69 -33.58 20.58
C PRO A 884 2.31 -33.89 21.16
N LYS A 885 2.12 -33.60 22.45
CA LYS A 885 0.77 -33.53 23.01
C LYS A 885 0.01 -32.37 22.38
N ILE A 886 -1.31 -32.41 22.43
CA ILE A 886 -2.18 -31.31 21.99
C ILE A 886 -3.11 -30.99 23.15
N MET A 887 -3.16 -29.73 23.59
CA MET A 887 -4.08 -29.28 24.63
C MET A 887 -4.80 -28.01 24.21
N VAL A 888 -6.04 -27.86 24.67
CA VAL A 888 -6.79 -26.60 24.62
C VAL A 888 -6.75 -26.00 26.03
N VAL A 889 -6.35 -24.74 26.16
CA VAL A 889 -6.23 -24.06 27.46
C VAL A 889 -7.08 -22.80 27.54
N ASN A 890 -7.80 -22.66 28.64
CA ASN A 890 -8.47 -21.40 29.00
C ASN A 890 -7.42 -20.36 29.46
N SER A 891 -7.80 -19.08 29.50
CA SER A 891 -6.95 -17.94 29.91
C SER A 891 -6.07 -18.24 31.13
N ASP A 892 -6.68 -18.79 32.17
CA ASP A 892 -6.11 -18.98 33.50
C ASP A 892 -5.05 -20.11 33.52
N ARG A 893 -4.98 -20.91 32.45
CA ARG A 893 -3.92 -21.89 32.19
C ARG A 893 -2.97 -21.49 31.06
N ALA A 894 -3.31 -20.51 30.22
CA ALA A 894 -2.41 -20.00 29.19
C ALA A 894 -1.13 -19.40 29.80
N GLU A 895 -1.28 -18.66 30.91
CA GLU A 895 -0.14 -18.08 31.66
C GLU A 895 0.81 -19.15 32.24
N GLN A 896 0.31 -20.36 32.53
CA GLN A 896 1.15 -21.48 33.00
C GLN A 896 2.12 -21.99 31.93
N TYR A 897 1.85 -21.67 30.66
CA TYR A 897 2.65 -22.05 29.50
C TYR A 897 3.29 -20.82 28.78
N ASP A 898 3.37 -19.64 29.43
CA ASP A 898 3.88 -18.38 28.82
C ASP A 898 3.15 -17.98 27.50
N LEU A 899 1.96 -18.54 27.23
CA LEU A 899 1.18 -18.30 26.03
C LEU A 899 0.50 -16.93 26.11
N ARG A 900 0.89 -16.00 25.25
CA ARG A 900 0.30 -14.66 25.24
C ARG A 900 -1.19 -14.69 24.88
N GLN A 901 -1.96 -13.80 25.51
CA GLN A 901 -3.41 -13.72 25.33
C GLN A 901 -3.85 -13.29 23.91
N ASP A 902 -2.96 -12.79 23.05
CA ASP A 902 -3.23 -12.41 21.66
C ASP A 902 -2.90 -13.51 20.63
N VAL A 903 -2.21 -14.57 21.07
CA VAL A 903 -1.75 -15.68 20.21
C VAL A 903 -2.78 -16.82 20.18
N SER A 904 -2.98 -17.41 19.00
CA SER A 904 -4.01 -18.44 18.74
C SER A 904 -3.59 -19.85 19.15
N ALA A 905 -2.32 -20.21 18.96
CA ALA A 905 -1.68 -21.39 19.52
C ALA A 905 -0.16 -21.19 19.62
N ALA A 906 0.54 -22.05 20.35
CA ALA A 906 2.01 -22.10 20.35
C ALA A 906 2.53 -23.52 20.63
N PHE A 907 3.65 -23.90 20.01
CA PHE A 907 4.41 -25.10 20.37
C PHE A 907 5.34 -24.85 21.56
N MET A 908 5.01 -25.46 22.69
CA MET A 908 5.77 -25.39 23.93
C MET A 908 6.82 -26.49 23.98
N GLY A 909 8.04 -26.16 23.56
CA GLY A 909 9.18 -27.09 23.53
C GLY A 909 9.52 -27.73 24.88
N ARG A 910 9.27 -27.03 26.00
CA ARG A 910 9.51 -27.53 27.37
C ARG A 910 8.63 -28.72 27.76
N ASP A 911 7.37 -28.68 27.35
CA ASP A 911 6.33 -29.66 27.69
C ASP A 911 6.04 -30.63 26.53
N TRP A 912 6.71 -30.43 25.39
CA TRP A 912 6.48 -31.07 24.09
C TRP A 912 5.00 -31.03 23.67
N LEU A 913 4.44 -29.81 23.72
CA LEU A 913 3.00 -29.59 23.76
C LEU A 913 2.57 -28.49 22.77
N ILE A 914 1.66 -28.81 21.85
CA ILE A 914 0.92 -27.81 21.07
C ILE A 914 -0.22 -27.29 21.96
N VAL A 915 -0.14 -26.03 22.36
CA VAL A 915 -1.12 -25.35 23.21
C VAL A 915 -2.02 -24.48 22.35
N VAL A 916 -3.29 -24.85 22.21
CA VAL A 916 -4.31 -24.07 21.51
C VAL A 916 -5.05 -23.18 22.50
N ASN A 917 -5.17 -21.89 22.19
CA ASN A 917 -5.95 -20.93 22.98
C ASN A 917 -7.44 -21.27 22.88
N ALA A 918 -8.13 -21.50 24.00
CA ALA A 918 -9.55 -21.83 24.01
C ALA A 918 -10.42 -20.76 23.35
N ARG A 919 -9.95 -19.52 23.19
CA ARG A 919 -10.63 -18.47 22.41
C ARG A 919 -10.84 -18.86 20.94
N GLU A 920 -9.97 -19.65 20.32
CA GLU A 920 -10.20 -20.13 18.95
C GLU A 920 -11.34 -21.13 18.88
N ILE A 921 -11.49 -21.95 19.92
CA ILE A 921 -12.65 -22.84 20.06
C ILE A 921 -13.92 -22.03 20.38
N ALA A 922 -13.84 -20.97 21.20
CA ALA A 922 -14.95 -20.04 21.40
C ALA A 922 -15.43 -19.41 20.09
N ARG A 923 -14.50 -18.95 19.22
CA ARG A 923 -14.81 -18.42 17.89
C ARG A 923 -15.46 -19.43 16.94
N ILE A 924 -15.15 -20.73 17.10
CA ILE A 924 -15.83 -21.83 16.38
C ILE A 924 -17.23 -22.04 16.92
N ILE A 925 -17.39 -22.05 18.25
CA ILE A 925 -18.68 -22.17 18.95
C ILE A 925 -19.60 -20.98 18.63
N GLU A 926 -19.09 -19.76 18.56
CA GLU A 926 -19.82 -18.57 18.10
C GLU A 926 -20.33 -18.76 16.67
N ALA A 927 -19.49 -19.27 15.78
CA ALA A 927 -19.80 -19.46 14.37
C ALA A 927 -20.68 -20.68 14.06
N ARG A 928 -20.99 -21.55 15.04
CA ARG A 928 -21.59 -22.89 14.83
C ARG A 928 -22.92 -22.93 14.06
N HIS A 929 -23.63 -21.81 14.00
CA HIS A 929 -24.92 -21.68 13.31
C HIS A 929 -24.81 -21.08 11.89
N GLU A 930 -23.63 -20.62 11.47
CA GLU A 930 -23.35 -20.04 10.16
C GLU A 930 -22.36 -20.94 9.40
N SER A 931 -22.81 -21.70 8.40
CA SER A 931 -22.00 -22.74 7.75
C SER A 931 -20.68 -22.23 7.16
N ASP A 932 -20.68 -21.02 6.64
CA ASP A 932 -19.55 -20.43 5.92
C ASP A 932 -18.57 -19.77 6.90
N LEU A 933 -19.08 -19.15 7.97
CA LEU A 933 -18.25 -18.64 9.06
C LEU A 933 -17.61 -19.81 9.82
N LEU A 934 -18.37 -20.85 10.16
CA LEU A 934 -17.86 -22.10 10.75
C LEU A 934 -16.82 -22.75 9.83
N GLY A 935 -17.11 -22.86 8.54
CA GLY A 935 -16.18 -23.39 7.54
C GLY A 935 -14.85 -22.62 7.46
N ASN A 936 -14.88 -21.30 7.72
CA ASN A 936 -13.69 -20.46 7.81
C ASN A 936 -12.96 -20.56 9.16
N ARG A 937 -13.67 -20.67 10.29
CA ARG A 937 -13.07 -20.86 11.61
C ARG A 937 -12.39 -22.22 11.75
N LEU A 938 -13.01 -23.29 11.26
CA LEU A 938 -12.41 -24.62 11.21
C LEU A 938 -11.19 -24.67 10.28
N ARG A 939 -11.17 -23.89 9.18
CA ARG A 939 -9.97 -23.72 8.33
C ARG A 939 -8.82 -23.11 9.12
N ALA A 940 -9.07 -22.00 9.83
CA ALA A 940 -8.06 -21.29 10.61
C ALA A 940 -7.47 -22.17 11.73
N LEU A 941 -8.29 -23.00 12.39
CA LEU A 941 -7.80 -23.95 13.37
C LEU A 941 -6.91 -25.05 12.74
N ALA A 942 -7.28 -25.60 11.58
CA ALA A 942 -6.46 -26.60 10.90
C ALA A 942 -5.12 -26.04 10.37
N ASP A 943 -5.17 -24.82 9.83
CA ASP A 943 -4.01 -24.02 9.43
C ASP A 943 -3.06 -23.78 10.61
N THR A 944 -3.58 -23.28 11.74
CA THR A 944 -2.83 -23.05 12.99
C THR A 944 -2.24 -24.35 13.55
N LEU A 945 -3.00 -25.45 13.60
CA LEU A 945 -2.51 -26.73 14.12
C LEU A 945 -1.36 -27.29 13.27
N TYR A 946 -1.38 -27.09 11.95
CA TYR A 946 -0.31 -27.52 11.06
C TYR A 946 0.93 -26.64 11.17
N HIS A 947 0.75 -25.34 11.45
CA HIS A 947 1.82 -24.39 11.79
C HIS A 947 2.55 -24.81 13.08
N GLU A 948 1.86 -25.04 14.19
CA GLU A 948 2.52 -25.47 15.45
C GLU A 948 3.17 -26.86 15.36
N ALA A 949 2.57 -27.77 14.60
CA ALA A 949 3.18 -29.06 14.29
C ALA A 949 4.51 -28.91 13.53
N ARG A 950 4.66 -27.85 12.73
CA ARG A 950 5.91 -27.58 12.02
C ARG A 950 7.05 -27.27 12.98
N HIS A 951 6.80 -26.43 13.99
CA HIS A 951 7.80 -26.09 15.01
C HIS A 951 8.24 -27.32 15.82
N CYS A 952 7.33 -28.26 16.13
CA CYS A 952 7.70 -29.52 16.76
C CYS A 952 8.73 -30.34 15.95
N GLN A 953 8.52 -30.49 14.64
CA GLN A 953 9.49 -31.13 13.75
C GLN A 953 10.82 -30.36 13.68
N GLN A 954 10.76 -29.04 13.46
CA GLN A 954 11.94 -28.19 13.36
C GLN A 954 12.80 -28.32 14.64
N TYR A 955 12.19 -28.23 15.82
CA TYR A 955 12.88 -28.33 17.10
C TYR A 955 13.55 -29.69 17.28
N PHE A 956 12.85 -30.78 16.99
CA PHE A 956 13.41 -32.13 17.11
C PHE A 956 14.68 -32.31 16.27
N TRP A 957 14.64 -31.92 15.00
CA TRP A 957 15.77 -32.10 14.10
C TRP A 957 16.91 -31.10 14.36
N MET A 958 16.62 -29.88 14.85
CA MET A 958 17.64 -28.95 15.35
C MET A 958 18.39 -29.54 16.57
N LEU A 959 17.67 -30.17 17.50
CA LEU A 959 18.26 -30.83 18.68
C LEU A 959 19.08 -32.06 18.32
N SER A 960 18.71 -32.80 17.28
CA SER A 960 19.50 -33.92 16.75
C SER A 960 20.84 -33.44 16.20
N LEU A 961 20.85 -32.35 15.40
CA LEU A 961 22.08 -31.72 14.89
C LEU A 961 22.99 -31.22 16.03
N LEU A 962 22.43 -30.54 17.02
CA LEU A 962 23.17 -29.99 18.16
C LEU A 962 23.87 -31.08 18.99
N GLN A 963 23.27 -32.26 19.12
CA GLN A 963 23.80 -33.37 19.94
C GLN A 963 24.76 -34.28 19.19
N HIS A 964 24.55 -34.50 17.88
CA HIS A 964 25.51 -35.27 17.06
C HIS A 964 26.78 -34.48 16.76
N PHE A 965 26.71 -33.14 16.71
CA PHE A 965 27.83 -32.28 16.31
C PHE A 965 28.01 -31.06 17.24
N PRO A 966 28.26 -31.28 18.56
CA PRO A 966 28.38 -30.20 19.53
C PRO A 966 29.58 -29.27 19.29
N ASP A 967 30.66 -29.79 18.68
CA ASP A 967 31.89 -29.03 18.37
C ASP A 967 31.67 -27.91 17.35
N ASP A 968 30.63 -28.00 16.51
CA ASP A 968 30.25 -26.94 15.54
C ASP A 968 29.76 -25.67 16.27
N TYR A 969 29.31 -25.82 17.52
CA TYR A 969 28.67 -24.77 18.32
C TYR A 969 29.48 -24.37 19.57
N LYS A 970 30.70 -24.91 19.77
CA LYS A 970 31.54 -24.70 20.97
C LYS A 970 31.84 -23.23 21.33
N ASP A 971 31.75 -22.31 20.37
CA ASP A 971 31.91 -20.86 20.60
C ASP A 971 30.73 -20.28 21.40
N LEU A 972 29.56 -20.91 21.29
CA LEU A 972 28.31 -20.58 21.99
C LEU A 972 28.25 -21.43 23.27
N SER A 973 29.06 -21.04 24.25
CA SER A 973 29.33 -21.81 25.47
C SER A 973 28.08 -22.23 26.29
N GLY A 974 26.96 -21.53 26.17
CA GLY A 974 25.70 -21.82 26.83
C GLY A 974 24.70 -22.64 26.00
N ILE A 975 24.95 -22.92 24.72
CA ILE A 975 23.91 -23.48 23.82
C ILE A 975 23.30 -24.81 24.31
N GLN A 976 24.14 -25.75 24.75
CA GLN A 976 23.69 -27.02 25.32
C GLN A 976 22.85 -26.77 26.58
N GLN A 977 23.38 -26.01 27.54
CA GLN A 977 22.70 -25.70 28.80
C GLN A 977 21.33 -25.04 28.57
N VAL A 978 21.23 -24.12 27.61
CA VAL A 978 19.96 -23.47 27.25
C VAL A 978 18.96 -24.49 26.72
N TYR A 979 19.32 -25.28 25.71
CA TYR A 979 18.38 -26.25 25.11
C TYR A 979 17.98 -27.37 26.08
N THR A 980 18.89 -27.89 26.91
CA THR A 980 18.56 -28.82 28.00
C THR A 980 17.63 -28.18 29.06
N SER A 981 17.65 -26.85 29.21
CA SER A 981 16.80 -26.12 30.18
C SER A 981 15.43 -25.71 29.64
N VAL A 982 15.25 -25.59 28.32
CA VAL A 982 13.97 -25.14 27.70
C VAL A 982 13.24 -26.23 26.91
N MET A 983 13.83 -27.40 26.69
CA MET A 983 13.22 -28.49 25.92
C MET A 983 12.86 -29.69 26.78
N PHE A 984 11.83 -30.42 26.37
CA PHE A 984 11.38 -31.64 27.02
C PHE A 984 12.47 -32.72 26.99
N GLU A 985 12.88 -33.20 28.17
CA GLU A 985 14.03 -34.09 28.37
C GLU A 985 14.00 -35.33 27.46
N ASN A 986 12.87 -36.04 27.39
CA ASN A 986 12.75 -37.23 26.54
C ASN A 986 12.87 -36.90 25.04
N ALA A 987 12.39 -35.73 24.59
CA ALA A 987 12.52 -35.32 23.19
C ALA A 987 13.95 -34.87 22.86
N PHE A 988 14.64 -34.21 23.80
CA PHE A 988 16.07 -33.91 23.69
C PHE A 988 16.89 -35.21 23.58
N ILE A 989 16.72 -36.13 24.52
CA ILE A 989 17.41 -37.44 24.53
C ILE A 989 17.08 -38.25 23.26
N ALA A 990 15.81 -38.31 22.85
CA ALA A 990 15.43 -39.04 21.64
C ALA A 990 16.02 -38.41 20.37
N ALA A 991 16.11 -37.08 20.28
CA ALA A 991 16.79 -36.40 19.18
C ALA A 991 18.29 -36.70 19.15
N GLY A 992 18.95 -36.77 20.31
CA GLY A 992 20.37 -37.15 20.44
C GLY A 992 20.65 -38.61 20.09
N ASN A 993 19.67 -39.50 20.25
CA ASN A 993 19.75 -40.90 19.82
C ASN A 993 19.25 -41.13 18.38
N THR A 994 18.65 -40.12 17.74
CA THR A 994 18.13 -40.23 16.37
C THR A 994 19.15 -39.69 15.38
N PRO A 995 19.79 -40.54 14.54
CA PRO A 995 20.72 -40.06 13.54
C PRO A 995 20.03 -39.17 12.52
N LEU A 996 20.69 -38.08 12.15
CA LEU A 996 20.24 -37.23 11.05
C LEU A 996 20.26 -38.00 9.72
N PRO A 997 19.26 -37.81 8.84
CA PRO A 997 19.37 -38.21 7.43
C PRO A 997 20.55 -37.48 6.76
N ASP A 998 21.47 -38.22 6.12
CA ASP A 998 22.71 -37.66 5.53
C ASP A 998 22.44 -36.86 4.24
N ASP A 999 21.81 -35.69 4.42
CA ASP A 999 21.58 -34.68 3.39
C ASP A 999 22.28 -33.38 3.84
N PRO A 1000 23.42 -33.01 3.23
CA PRO A 1000 24.19 -31.82 3.62
C PRO A 1000 23.38 -30.53 3.62
N ARG A 1001 22.34 -30.43 2.76
CA ARG A 1001 21.52 -29.24 2.61
C ARG A 1001 20.59 -29.07 3.80
N VAL A 1002 19.96 -30.17 4.20
CA VAL A 1002 19.16 -30.28 5.43
C VAL A 1002 20.01 -29.92 6.64
N HIS A 1003 21.27 -30.39 6.71
CA HIS A 1003 22.19 -30.01 7.78
C HIS A 1003 22.51 -28.50 7.78
N ILE A 1004 22.82 -27.90 6.62
CA ILE A 1004 23.06 -26.44 6.49
C ILE A 1004 21.82 -25.65 6.92
N GLY A 1005 20.65 -26.18 6.59
CA GLY A 1005 19.34 -25.68 6.98
C GLY A 1005 19.09 -25.66 8.47
N LEU A 1006 19.19 -26.84 9.09
CA LEU A 1006 19.07 -27.03 10.53
C LEU A 1006 20.12 -26.19 11.28
N HIS A 1007 21.34 -26.03 10.74
CA HIS A 1007 22.37 -25.16 11.30
C HIS A 1007 21.95 -23.68 11.28
N ARG A 1008 21.49 -23.15 10.12
CA ARG A 1008 20.95 -21.77 10.01
C ARG A 1008 19.78 -21.55 10.95
N MET A 1009 18.84 -22.51 11.01
CA MET A 1009 17.66 -22.42 11.87
C MET A 1009 18.03 -22.49 13.35
N LEU A 1010 18.94 -23.39 13.75
CA LEU A 1010 19.44 -23.56 15.11
C LEU A 1010 20.19 -22.33 15.60
N VAL A 1011 21.12 -21.80 14.81
CA VAL A 1011 21.89 -20.60 15.18
C VAL A 1011 20.97 -19.37 15.28
N PHE A 1012 20.01 -19.22 14.36
CA PHE A 1012 19.04 -18.12 14.41
C PHE A 1012 18.06 -18.25 15.59
N HIS A 1013 17.45 -19.43 15.78
CA HIS A 1013 16.54 -19.69 16.89
C HIS A 1013 17.25 -19.53 18.22
N TYR A 1014 18.51 -19.98 18.34
CA TYR A 1014 19.30 -19.77 19.53
C TYR A 1014 19.51 -18.29 19.83
N TYR A 1015 19.92 -17.48 18.83
CA TYR A 1015 20.06 -16.03 18.97
C TYR A 1015 18.74 -15.35 19.40
N TRP A 1016 17.63 -15.69 18.76
CA TRP A 1016 16.30 -15.18 19.11
C TRP A 1016 15.90 -15.55 20.55
N LEU A 1017 16.05 -16.82 20.91
CA LEU A 1017 15.74 -17.34 22.25
C LEU A 1017 16.54 -16.62 23.33
N ILE A 1018 17.87 -16.54 23.22
CA ILE A 1018 18.69 -15.84 24.22
C ILE A 1018 18.43 -14.33 24.22
N SER A 1019 18.10 -13.73 23.08
CA SER A 1019 17.72 -12.31 22.99
C SER A 1019 16.41 -11.99 23.72
N TYR A 1020 15.48 -12.93 23.83
CA TYR A 1020 14.29 -12.83 24.70
C TYR A 1020 14.64 -13.14 26.16
N MET A 1021 15.32 -14.27 26.40
CA MET A 1021 15.57 -14.81 27.74
C MET A 1021 16.56 -13.98 28.57
N GLN A 1022 17.43 -13.16 27.96
CA GLN A 1022 18.40 -12.30 28.66
C GLN A 1022 17.78 -11.35 29.71
N LYS A 1023 16.47 -11.08 29.62
CA LYS A 1023 15.72 -10.21 30.55
C LYS A 1023 15.00 -10.98 31.67
N LYS A 1024 15.04 -12.32 31.66
CA LYS A 1024 14.44 -13.19 32.69
C LYS A 1024 15.52 -13.59 33.72
N PRO A 1025 15.25 -13.58 35.04
CA PRO A 1025 16.23 -13.99 36.05
C PRO A 1025 16.73 -15.43 35.87
N GLY A 1026 18.01 -15.67 36.16
CA GLY A 1026 18.66 -16.98 36.05
C GLY A 1026 19.26 -17.30 34.68
N TRP A 1027 19.21 -16.35 33.73
CA TRP A 1027 19.75 -16.49 32.37
C TRP A 1027 20.98 -15.61 32.13
N GLU A 1028 21.56 -15.03 33.17
CA GLU A 1028 22.68 -14.07 33.09
C GLU A 1028 23.92 -14.67 32.41
N TYR A 1029 24.06 -16.00 32.44
CA TYR A 1029 25.14 -16.74 31.77
C TYR A 1029 25.09 -16.65 30.23
N VAL A 1030 23.92 -16.47 29.61
CA VAL A 1030 23.80 -16.41 28.13
C VAL A 1030 24.25 -15.06 27.57
N MET A 1031 24.42 -14.02 28.39
CA MET A 1031 24.79 -12.66 27.98
C MET A 1031 26.05 -12.61 27.10
N ARG A 1032 27.01 -13.52 27.36
CA ARG A 1032 28.24 -13.66 26.56
C ARG A 1032 27.93 -14.08 25.12
N ASP A 1033 27.03 -15.04 24.98
CA ASP A 1033 26.74 -15.73 23.73
C ASP A 1033 25.87 -14.88 22.80
N ILE A 1034 25.12 -13.89 23.31
CA ILE A 1034 24.26 -12.99 22.49
C ILE A 1034 25.04 -12.37 21.33
N SER A 1035 26.18 -11.74 21.62
CA SER A 1035 27.01 -11.08 20.60
C SER A 1035 27.69 -12.05 19.63
N LEU A 1036 27.93 -13.29 20.05
CA LEU A 1036 28.52 -14.35 19.24
C LEU A 1036 27.48 -15.00 18.32
N ALA A 1037 26.25 -15.18 18.82
CA ALA A 1037 25.11 -15.68 18.06
C ALA A 1037 24.62 -14.63 17.05
N GLU A 1038 24.52 -13.36 17.44
CA GLU A 1038 24.24 -12.23 16.52
C GLU A 1038 25.23 -12.21 15.37
N LYS A 1039 26.53 -12.34 15.68
CA LYS A 1039 27.59 -12.41 14.69
C LYS A 1039 27.42 -13.59 13.74
N LYS A 1040 27.27 -14.82 14.27
CA LYS A 1040 27.04 -15.99 13.42
C LYS A 1040 25.76 -15.84 12.57
N VAL A 1041 24.71 -15.20 13.09
CA VAL A 1041 23.48 -14.92 12.32
C VAL A 1041 23.76 -13.98 11.14
N TYR A 1042 24.40 -12.83 11.34
CA TYR A 1042 24.64 -11.90 10.21
C TYR A 1042 25.65 -12.47 9.20
N GLU A 1043 26.66 -13.22 9.64
CA GLU A 1043 27.62 -13.90 8.76
C GLU A 1043 26.97 -15.04 7.94
N LEU A 1044 26.11 -15.86 8.56
CA LEU A 1044 25.40 -16.96 7.86
C LEU A 1044 24.34 -16.45 6.89
N LEU A 1045 23.57 -15.43 7.28
CA LEU A 1045 22.40 -14.95 6.53
C LEU A 1045 22.68 -13.74 5.62
N LYS A 1046 23.92 -13.21 5.62
CA LYS A 1046 24.36 -12.09 4.75
C LYS A 1046 23.52 -10.81 4.91
N VAL A 1047 23.05 -10.58 6.14
CA VAL A 1047 22.31 -9.37 6.55
C VAL A 1047 23.25 -8.40 7.28
N SER A 1048 22.83 -7.15 7.53
CA SER A 1048 23.59 -6.27 8.43
C SER A 1048 23.32 -6.62 9.90
N PRO A 1049 24.18 -6.20 10.85
CA PRO A 1049 23.91 -6.39 12.29
C PRO A 1049 22.58 -5.78 12.73
N GLU A 1050 22.23 -4.59 12.22
CA GLU A 1050 20.97 -3.92 12.52
C GLU A 1050 19.75 -4.67 11.94
N ALA A 1051 19.92 -5.35 10.81
CA ALA A 1051 18.89 -6.24 10.27
C ALA A 1051 18.75 -7.51 11.13
N ALA A 1052 19.85 -8.16 11.52
CA ALA A 1052 19.83 -9.32 12.42
C ALA A 1052 19.14 -9.01 13.76
N GLN A 1053 19.47 -7.86 14.38
CA GLN A 1053 18.84 -7.38 15.61
C GLN A 1053 17.33 -7.16 15.46
N LYS A 1054 16.85 -6.68 14.30
CA LYS A 1054 15.41 -6.56 14.02
C LYS A 1054 14.77 -7.93 13.77
N MET A 1055 15.42 -8.85 13.06
CA MET A 1055 14.89 -10.20 12.83
C MET A 1055 14.57 -10.91 14.15
N ALA A 1056 15.38 -10.69 15.19
CA ALA A 1056 15.15 -11.22 16.54
C ALA A 1056 14.03 -10.50 17.35
N GLN A 1057 13.49 -9.38 16.88
CA GLN A 1057 12.39 -8.66 17.54
C GLN A 1057 11.02 -9.19 17.09
N PHE A 1058 10.16 -9.52 18.04
CA PHE A 1058 8.81 -10.02 17.75
C PHE A 1058 7.93 -8.98 17.02
N GLU A 1059 8.05 -7.70 17.34
CA GLU A 1059 7.17 -6.66 16.78
C GLU A 1059 7.50 -6.29 15.32
N THR A 1060 8.78 -6.39 14.93
CA THR A 1060 9.29 -5.84 13.66
C THR A 1060 9.89 -6.90 12.74
N GLY A 1061 10.34 -8.04 13.27
CA GLY A 1061 11.05 -9.08 12.53
C GLY A 1061 10.37 -10.45 12.49
N TYR A 1062 9.25 -10.67 13.17
CA TYR A 1062 8.62 -11.99 13.34
C TYR A 1062 8.50 -12.82 12.05
N ARG A 1063 7.93 -12.26 10.97
CA ARG A 1063 7.87 -12.99 9.68
C ARG A 1063 9.19 -13.14 8.94
N SER A 1064 10.26 -12.42 9.30
CA SER A 1064 11.60 -12.63 8.73
C SER A 1064 12.38 -13.76 9.39
N GLN A 1065 11.80 -14.44 10.39
CA GLN A 1065 12.42 -15.55 11.10
C GLN A 1065 12.32 -16.85 10.27
N LEU A 1066 13.43 -17.59 10.15
CA LEU A 1066 13.52 -18.74 9.25
C LEU A 1066 12.57 -19.90 9.59
N HIS A 1067 12.29 -20.10 10.88
CA HIS A 1067 11.38 -21.15 11.34
C HIS A 1067 9.90 -20.77 11.11
N GLU A 1068 9.59 -19.48 11.19
CA GLU A 1068 8.26 -18.90 10.96
C GLU A 1068 7.84 -18.93 9.49
N GLU A 1069 8.68 -18.48 8.55
CA GLU A 1069 8.33 -18.52 7.11
C GLU A 1069 8.11 -19.95 6.61
N ASP A 1070 8.93 -20.91 7.03
CA ASP A 1070 8.74 -22.34 6.71
C ASP A 1070 7.43 -22.90 7.31
N ALA A 1071 7.01 -22.41 8.49
CA ALA A 1071 5.72 -22.77 9.09
C ALA A 1071 4.52 -22.07 8.42
N TYR A 1072 4.63 -20.81 7.98
CA TYR A 1072 3.59 -20.17 7.17
C TYR A 1072 3.48 -20.79 5.77
N ALA A 1073 4.60 -21.17 5.15
CA ALA A 1073 4.60 -21.86 3.87
C ALA A 1073 4.02 -23.29 3.94
N CYS A 1074 4.07 -23.96 5.11
CA CYS A 1074 3.26 -25.15 5.39
C CYS A 1074 1.77 -24.82 5.46
N ALA A 1075 1.41 -23.79 6.23
CA ALA A 1075 0.03 -23.46 6.59
C ALA A 1075 -0.80 -22.96 5.39
N GLU A 1076 -0.25 -22.07 4.55
CA GLU A 1076 -0.94 -21.57 3.34
C GLU A 1076 -1.42 -22.69 2.39
N VAL A 1077 -0.69 -23.82 2.32
CA VAL A 1077 -1.06 -24.98 1.49
C VAL A 1077 -2.27 -25.74 2.09
N VAL A 1078 -2.44 -25.73 3.42
CA VAL A 1078 -3.69 -26.20 4.08
C VAL A 1078 -4.86 -25.30 3.67
N GLN A 1079 -4.66 -23.97 3.62
CA GLN A 1079 -5.74 -23.04 3.28
C GLN A 1079 -6.30 -23.22 1.87
N ALA A 1080 -5.44 -23.56 0.90
CA ALA A 1080 -5.83 -23.87 -0.48
C ALA A 1080 -6.65 -25.18 -0.53
N TYR A 1081 -6.07 -26.30 -0.11
CA TYR A 1081 -6.76 -27.60 -0.14
C TYR A 1081 -8.02 -27.66 0.74
N TRP A 1082 -8.16 -26.76 1.72
CA TRP A 1082 -9.35 -26.69 2.57
C TRP A 1082 -10.62 -26.35 1.78
N GLN A 1083 -10.55 -25.45 0.79
CA GLN A 1083 -11.73 -25.16 -0.03
C GLN A 1083 -11.92 -26.28 -1.05
N ASN A 1084 -10.90 -26.54 -1.88
CA ASN A 1084 -10.93 -27.54 -2.93
C ASN A 1084 -9.81 -28.60 -2.73
N PRO A 1085 -10.13 -29.87 -2.45
CA PRO A 1085 -9.13 -30.95 -2.38
C PRO A 1085 -8.40 -31.26 -3.70
N ARG A 1086 -8.82 -30.62 -4.80
CA ARG A 1086 -8.15 -30.58 -6.10
C ARG A 1086 -7.98 -29.12 -6.55
N ASP A 1087 -7.50 -28.25 -5.66
CA ASP A 1087 -7.29 -26.84 -5.99
C ASP A 1087 -6.33 -26.71 -7.20
N PRO A 1088 -6.76 -26.11 -8.32
CA PRO A 1088 -5.91 -25.91 -9.48
C PRO A 1088 -4.91 -24.75 -9.28
N LEU A 1089 -4.80 -24.15 -8.09
CA LEU A 1089 -3.74 -23.22 -7.73
C LEU A 1089 -3.24 -23.49 -6.31
N VAL A 1090 -2.07 -24.11 -6.19
CA VAL A 1090 -1.32 -24.26 -4.93
C VAL A 1090 0.03 -23.56 -5.01
N ARG A 1091 0.64 -23.22 -3.87
CA ARG A 1091 1.89 -22.45 -3.81
C ARG A 1091 2.98 -23.08 -4.69
N ASN A 1092 3.65 -22.25 -5.48
CA ASN A 1092 4.75 -22.68 -6.34
C ASN A 1092 5.96 -23.06 -5.46
N PRO A 1093 6.48 -24.30 -5.55
CA PRO A 1093 7.70 -24.70 -4.88
C PRO A 1093 8.87 -23.79 -5.26
N GLY A 1094 9.75 -23.49 -4.31
CA GLY A 1094 10.86 -22.57 -4.56
C GLY A 1094 10.46 -21.09 -4.61
N THR A 1095 9.27 -20.70 -4.11
CA THR A 1095 8.84 -19.30 -4.01
C THR A 1095 8.55 -18.86 -2.57
N CYS A 1096 9.26 -17.82 -2.14
CA CYS A 1096 9.03 -17.09 -0.90
C CYS A 1096 7.57 -16.57 -0.81
N THR A 1097 7.04 -16.35 0.40
CA THR A 1097 5.81 -15.56 0.56
C THR A 1097 6.08 -14.09 0.21
N ALA A 1098 5.07 -13.37 -0.27
CA ALA A 1098 5.21 -11.94 -0.53
C ALA A 1098 5.48 -11.19 0.79
N GLN A 1099 4.81 -11.64 1.85
CA GLN A 1099 4.95 -11.20 3.23
C GLN A 1099 6.39 -11.42 3.76
N TYR A 1100 7.07 -12.50 3.39
CA TYR A 1100 8.49 -12.72 3.73
C TYR A 1100 9.42 -11.80 2.96
N ALA A 1101 9.21 -11.64 1.65
CA ALA A 1101 9.99 -10.70 0.84
C ALA A 1101 9.82 -9.25 1.35
N ASP A 1102 8.63 -8.86 1.80
CA ASP A 1102 8.38 -7.57 2.44
C ASP A 1102 8.95 -7.49 3.87
N ALA A 1103 8.91 -8.57 4.66
CA ALA A 1103 9.53 -8.60 5.99
C ALA A 1103 11.06 -8.48 5.92
N LEU A 1104 11.71 -9.16 4.96
CA LEU A 1104 13.14 -9.02 4.68
C LEU A 1104 13.49 -7.58 4.29
N ARG A 1105 12.70 -6.95 3.39
CA ARG A 1105 12.85 -5.53 3.05
C ARG A 1105 12.65 -4.61 4.26
N ALA A 1106 11.68 -4.90 5.14
CA ALA A 1106 11.39 -4.09 6.32
C ALA A 1106 12.50 -4.14 7.39
N VAL A 1107 13.11 -5.31 7.62
CA VAL A 1107 14.31 -5.39 8.49
C VAL A 1107 15.54 -4.76 7.84
N GLY A 1108 15.60 -4.71 6.51
CA GLY A 1108 16.69 -4.11 5.74
C GLY A 1108 17.66 -5.13 5.15
N ALA A 1109 17.24 -6.40 5.06
CA ALA A 1109 17.94 -7.41 4.29
C ALA A 1109 17.82 -7.12 2.78
N ARG A 1110 18.84 -7.51 2.01
CA ARG A 1110 18.81 -7.43 0.54
C ARG A 1110 18.20 -8.72 -0.02
N SER A 1111 16.97 -8.63 -0.52
CA SER A 1111 16.33 -9.60 -1.42
C SER A 1111 16.74 -9.33 -2.87
#